data_AF-A0A2P7YQC8-F1
#
_entry.id   AF-A0A2P7YQC8-F1
#
_cell.length_a   1.000
_cell.length_b   1.000
_cell.length_c   1.000
_cell.angle_alpha   90.00
_cell.angle_beta   90.00
_cell.angle_gamma   90.00
#
_symmetry.space_group_name_H-M   'P 1'
#
loop_
_entity.id
_entity.type
_entity.pdbx_description
1 polymer ?
#
loop_
_entity_poly.entity_id
_entity_poly.type
_entity_poly.pdbx_seq_one_letter_code
_entity_poly.pdbx_strand_id
1 'polypeptide(L)'
;MPKKKQEMSQVYSQNNEFIFGEKGGKGKNLLSFLKNLSLTGSPSSLLRQGNRGGDAESLREVNSNIYGNLSYGIGAQDHGGGEIGQRPMMASRGSKSSRSISASQTRSSTGSHDGTDEKQTSRLSSPFTISRAVSGSGYSPRNAYRRPTYTDLDDDWDAAIDEVNLKNSRIKPPKQEHLASLSSEERRSSSTGVVDSLYPELTMSSGAGASLAKELMDSQDKEMKNEIQKLNSIHTRFSKFQKVLAEDDSGVNMRDLRKLAWNGIPSELRALCWQLLLGYLPTNKTRQSSTLKRKRQEYLDGLKDANAGSMFDGTVTPSNESSGLLPASNNRDNSLNKEKQLHHQIKIDVKRTNPSIKLFGYDATQRSLRKVLYLWAIRHPASGYVQGINDLCTPFYQIFLSNYIWQLQLKKAFDAGHGDDPSSLFIPGLIDETGSDTFENEILLDPQLPTFTWENFDSGKLSPRVTAIIEADTYWCLSRLLDNITDNYIHEQPGIIRQVNDLRNLISKIDVSLLEHLESEGVEFIQFAFRWMNCLLMRELSIGLIVRMWDTYLSETPLGFNNFHVYVCAAFLIKFTNELKQKDFQEILLFLQNPPTSVWTEKDVELMLSEAFIWQRRTILASTIAKQYVTEITSQVKALSFKPKLVGFLANDDSAAEMYANWSAKTCELMGFEYELRRRAKHDLESALIQANNDDKVDGIMVYFPIFGDKQDQYLQQLISTEKDVEGLNFLYYHNLYHNIRFLDPPTNEQKSILPCTPLAMVKILEYLGVYNKHLHYGNRLYGKKVLVVNRSEIVGRPLAALLANDGATVFSLDINNIQQFTRGDDLLMQRHKVIDLDLKEYPLEKVAPQCDVIITGVPSENYKFPTELVPNGAVVINFASAKNFNEEVKQKAGLYVPLIGKVTIAMLLRNLLRLINNKKIRVEKASGGGTGAADASSETGPAVERGAEGNKAE
;
A
#
# COMPACT_ATOMS: atom_id res chain seq x y z
N MET A 1 14.29 -53.31 5.78
CA MET A 1 12.91 -53.75 5.46
C MET A 1 11.95 -52.55 5.55
N PRO A 2 10.72 -52.60 5.02
CA PRO A 2 10.01 -51.39 4.54
C PRO A 2 8.55 -51.19 5.06
N LYS A 3 7.92 -50.04 4.66
CA LYS A 3 6.45 -49.75 4.69
C LYS A 3 5.86 -49.56 6.12
N LYS A 4 4.71 -48.93 6.41
CA LYS A 4 3.67 -48.08 5.73
C LYS A 4 3.05 -47.23 6.90
N LYS A 5 2.66 -45.96 6.79
CA LYS A 5 1.52 -45.30 6.09
C LYS A 5 0.12 -45.61 6.66
N GLN A 6 -0.60 -44.54 7.08
CA GLN A 6 -2.02 -44.49 7.53
C GLN A 6 -2.32 -45.20 8.88
N GLU A 7 -3.34 -44.84 9.67
CA GLU A 7 -4.52 -43.98 9.45
C GLU A 7 -5.00 -43.28 10.75
N MET A 8 -5.82 -42.21 10.67
CA MET A 8 -6.61 -41.74 11.82
C MET A 8 -8.01 -42.37 11.78
N SER A 9 -8.42 -43.05 12.84
CA SER A 9 -9.81 -43.48 13.05
C SER A 9 -10.49 -42.64 14.12
N GLN A 10 -11.69 -42.15 13.84
CA GLN A 10 -12.59 -41.62 14.86
C GLN A 10 -13.24 -42.80 15.62
N VAL A 11 -13.31 -42.72 16.94
CA VAL A 11 -14.12 -43.61 17.76
C VAL A 11 -14.99 -42.76 18.69
N TYR A 12 -16.30 -42.77 18.43
CA TYR A 12 -17.28 -42.26 19.40
C TYR A 12 -17.37 -43.24 20.57
N SER A 13 -17.30 -42.72 21.80
CA SER A 13 -17.64 -43.46 23.02
C SER A 13 -18.84 -42.78 23.69
N GLN A 14 -19.84 -43.56 24.10
CA GLN A 14 -21.16 -43.04 24.51
C GLN A 14 -21.25 -42.57 25.97
N ASN A 15 -20.13 -42.29 26.65
CA ASN A 15 -20.12 -41.77 28.02
C ASN A 15 -19.15 -40.59 28.18
N ASN A 16 -19.66 -39.48 28.74
CA ASN A 16 -18.90 -38.26 29.02
C ASN A 16 -18.02 -38.43 30.29
N GLU A 17 -16.93 -39.17 30.21
CA GLU A 17 -15.80 -39.04 31.16
C GLU A 17 -14.53 -38.56 30.42
N PHE A 18 -13.96 -37.44 30.87
CA PHE A 18 -12.63 -36.99 30.45
C PHE A 18 -11.55 -37.60 31.34
N ILE A 19 -10.43 -38.03 30.73
CA ILE A 19 -9.27 -38.63 31.42
C ILE A 19 -8.05 -37.76 31.11
N PHE A 20 -7.25 -37.43 32.13
CA PHE A 20 -6.09 -36.55 32.01
C PHE A 20 -4.82 -37.16 32.63
N GLY A 21 -3.77 -37.34 31.83
CA GLY A 21 -2.39 -37.61 32.26
C GLY A 21 -2.10 -39.00 32.86
N GLU A 22 -0.81 -39.32 32.99
CA GLU A 22 -0.33 -40.63 33.50
C GLU A 22 -0.62 -40.88 34.99
N LYS A 23 -1.10 -39.87 35.74
CA LYS A 23 -1.40 -39.95 37.18
C LYS A 23 -2.85 -39.52 37.46
N GLY A 24 -3.77 -40.09 36.69
CA GLY A 24 -5.15 -39.64 36.52
C GLY A 24 -5.93 -39.32 37.81
N GLY A 25 -6.41 -38.08 37.90
CA GLY A 25 -7.50 -37.67 38.79
C GLY A 25 -8.84 -37.61 38.03
N LYS A 26 -9.96 -37.81 38.74
CA LYS A 26 -11.33 -37.71 38.19
C LYS A 26 -12.12 -36.58 38.84
N GLY A 27 -12.87 -35.82 38.04
CA GLY A 27 -13.80 -34.78 38.50
C GLY A 27 -15.03 -34.71 37.60
N LYS A 28 -16.21 -34.40 38.16
CA LYS A 28 -17.52 -34.61 37.49
C LYS A 28 -18.28 -33.34 37.08
N ASN A 29 -17.74 -32.12 37.28
CA ASN A 29 -18.46 -30.87 36.98
C ASN A 29 -17.57 -29.82 36.30
N LEU A 30 -18.09 -29.20 35.23
CA LEU A 30 -17.44 -28.07 34.54
C LEU A 30 -17.41 -26.79 35.40
N LEU A 31 -18.38 -26.63 36.31
CA LEU A 31 -18.47 -25.44 37.18
C LEU A 31 -17.27 -25.30 38.13
N SER A 32 -16.67 -26.40 38.58
CA SER A 32 -15.44 -26.41 39.38
C SER A 32 -14.17 -26.11 38.57
N PHE A 33 -14.21 -26.27 37.24
CA PHE A 33 -13.11 -25.87 36.35
C PHE A 33 -13.13 -24.36 36.09
N LEU A 34 -14.31 -23.81 35.78
CA LEU A 34 -14.49 -22.36 35.58
C LEU A 34 -14.14 -21.54 36.82
N LYS A 35 -14.41 -22.05 38.03
CA LYS A 35 -14.08 -21.36 39.29
C LYS A 35 -12.58 -21.21 39.55
N ASN A 36 -11.74 -22.02 38.91
CA ASN A 36 -10.27 -21.96 39.02
C ASN A 36 -9.62 -21.19 37.86
N LEU A 37 -10.38 -20.79 36.83
CA LEU A 37 -9.89 -20.01 35.68
C LEU A 37 -10.39 -18.56 35.68
N SER A 38 -11.42 -18.23 36.46
CA SER A 38 -11.99 -16.89 36.55
C SER A 38 -11.17 -15.96 37.48
N LEU A 39 -9.91 -15.70 37.11
CA LEU A 39 -9.01 -14.74 37.79
C LEU A 39 -8.55 -13.56 36.90
N THR A 40 -9.35 -13.19 35.89
CA THR A 40 -9.34 -11.86 35.25
C THR A 40 -10.75 -11.53 34.74
N GLY A 41 -11.42 -10.55 35.36
CA GLY A 41 -12.80 -10.21 35.03
C GLY A 41 -12.92 -9.24 33.85
N SER A 42 -13.53 -9.66 32.74
CA SER A 42 -13.92 -8.76 31.64
C SER A 42 -15.34 -8.19 31.86
N PRO A 43 -15.55 -6.86 31.84
CA PRO A 43 -16.86 -6.27 32.11
C PRO A 43 -17.72 -6.12 30.83
N SER A 44 -18.73 -6.98 30.65
CA SER A 44 -19.71 -6.88 29.55
C SER A 44 -21.08 -7.51 29.88
N SER A 45 -21.90 -6.90 30.75
CA SER A 45 -23.35 -7.26 30.89
C SER A 45 -24.23 -6.38 31.81
N LEU A 46 -23.89 -5.11 32.08
CA LEU A 46 -24.79 -4.21 32.84
C LEU A 46 -24.95 -2.83 32.19
N LEU A 47 -26.09 -2.62 31.52
CA LEU A 47 -26.93 -1.40 31.54
C LEU A 47 -28.04 -1.50 30.47
N ARG A 48 -29.27 -1.91 30.86
CA ARG A 48 -30.45 -1.78 29.98
C ARG A 48 -31.80 -1.68 30.72
N GLN A 49 -32.02 -0.59 31.46
CA GLN A 49 -33.34 -0.02 31.80
C GLN A 49 -33.15 1.31 32.56
N GLY A 50 -34.05 2.30 32.38
CA GLY A 50 -34.24 3.39 33.36
C GLY A 50 -34.09 4.87 32.92
N ASN A 51 -35.09 5.38 32.16
CA ASN A 51 -35.59 6.79 32.19
C ASN A 51 -34.72 8.03 31.83
N ARG A 52 -35.28 8.83 30.89
CA ARG A 52 -35.43 10.31 30.91
C ARG A 52 -34.19 11.23 30.90
N GLY A 53 -33.80 11.64 29.69
CA GLY A 53 -34.14 12.97 29.17
C GLY A 53 -33.46 14.23 29.78
N GLY A 54 -32.54 14.81 29.01
CA GLY A 54 -31.97 16.15 29.23
C GLY A 54 -30.96 16.52 28.14
N ASP A 55 -30.93 17.80 27.77
CA ASP A 55 -29.80 18.58 27.25
C ASP A 55 -28.98 18.02 26.07
N ALA A 56 -29.56 18.05 24.87
CA ALA A 56 -28.85 17.84 23.60
C ALA A 56 -28.12 19.09 23.05
N GLU A 57 -28.12 20.21 23.80
CA GLU A 57 -27.81 21.55 23.26
C GLU A 57 -26.45 22.12 23.71
N SER A 58 -25.87 21.65 24.82
CA SER A 58 -24.61 22.15 25.39
C SER A 58 -23.34 21.79 24.58
N LEU A 59 -23.44 20.87 23.61
CA LEU A 59 -22.31 20.42 22.79
C LEU A 59 -21.95 21.35 21.62
N ARG A 60 -22.76 22.38 21.33
CA ARG A 60 -22.53 23.29 20.18
C ARG A 60 -21.69 24.53 20.49
N GLU A 61 -21.61 24.98 21.74
CA GLU A 61 -20.96 26.27 22.09
C GLU A 61 -19.46 26.19 22.40
N VAL A 62 -18.89 24.99 22.54
CA VAL A 62 -17.49 24.82 23.02
C VAL A 62 -16.43 24.94 21.91
N ASN A 63 -16.80 24.73 20.64
CA ASN A 63 -15.85 24.64 19.52
C ASN A 63 -15.59 25.96 18.76
N SER A 64 -16.30 27.05 19.06
CA SER A 64 -16.23 28.31 18.29
C SER A 64 -14.99 29.19 18.59
N ASN A 65 -14.23 28.89 19.66
CA ASN A 65 -13.12 29.72 20.15
C ASN A 65 -11.75 29.00 20.12
N ILE A 66 -11.51 28.12 19.13
CA ILE A 66 -10.26 27.33 19.00
C ILE A 66 -9.53 27.56 17.65
N TYR A 67 -9.80 28.68 16.98
CA TYR A 67 -9.02 29.15 15.83
C TYR A 67 -8.57 30.59 16.06
N GLY A 68 -7.25 30.79 16.22
CA GLY A 68 -6.65 32.12 16.22
C GLY A 68 -6.60 32.69 14.79
N ASN A 69 -6.79 34.01 14.65
CA ASN A 69 -6.82 34.69 13.35
C ASN A 69 -5.50 34.55 12.58
N LEU A 70 -5.44 33.60 11.65
CA LEU A 70 -4.51 33.59 10.52
C LEU A 70 -5.22 34.21 9.31
N SER A 71 -5.15 35.54 9.21
CA SER A 71 -5.72 36.30 8.11
C SER A 71 -4.88 36.12 6.83
N TYR A 72 -5.26 35.17 5.98
CA TYR A 72 -4.74 35.06 4.61
C TYR A 72 -5.26 36.24 3.76
N GLY A 73 -4.38 37.22 3.52
CA GLY A 73 -4.70 38.40 2.73
C GLY A 73 -4.66 38.13 1.23
N ILE A 74 -5.79 37.72 0.64
CA ILE A 74 -6.00 37.78 -0.81
C ILE A 74 -6.66 39.13 -1.13
N GLY A 75 -5.97 39.96 -1.91
CA GLY A 75 -6.48 41.28 -2.30
C GLY A 75 -7.43 41.19 -3.50
N ALA A 76 -8.69 41.59 -3.29
CA ALA A 76 -9.63 41.93 -4.34
C ALA A 76 -10.02 43.41 -4.23
N GLN A 77 -10.26 44.08 -5.36
CA GLN A 77 -10.64 45.49 -5.42
C GLN A 77 -12.17 45.62 -5.38
N ASP A 78 -12.68 46.62 -4.66
CA ASP A 78 -13.87 47.36 -5.12
C ASP A 78 -13.90 48.80 -4.56
N HIS A 79 -14.84 49.60 -5.05
CA HIS A 79 -14.92 51.07 -4.88
C HIS A 79 -15.93 51.53 -3.80
N GLY A 80 -15.69 52.73 -3.26
CA GLY A 80 -16.79 53.69 -3.01
C GLY A 80 -16.86 54.37 -1.63
N GLY A 81 -16.42 55.64 -1.55
CA GLY A 81 -16.77 56.61 -0.49
C GLY A 81 -16.16 56.39 0.90
N GLY A 82 -15.91 57.42 1.72
CA GLY A 82 -15.94 58.86 1.45
C GLY A 82 -16.02 59.70 2.73
N GLU A 83 -15.06 60.63 2.94
CA GLU A 83 -15.09 61.77 3.89
C GLU A 83 -15.16 61.45 5.42
N ILE A 84 -14.72 62.28 6.38
CA ILE A 84 -14.01 63.58 6.36
C ILE A 84 -13.12 63.72 7.64
N GLY A 85 -11.95 64.40 7.53
CA GLY A 85 -11.24 65.07 8.65
C GLY A 85 -10.47 64.21 9.68
N GLN A 86 -9.43 64.70 10.37
CA GLN A 86 -8.63 65.94 10.24
C GLN A 86 -7.15 65.68 10.61
N ARG A 87 -6.21 66.54 10.15
CA ARG A 87 -4.79 66.58 10.59
C ARG A 87 -4.58 67.68 11.63
N PRO A 88 -3.62 67.52 12.56
CA PRO A 88 -2.31 68.22 12.50
C PRO A 88 -1.13 67.28 12.88
N MET A 89 0.18 67.58 12.77
CA MET A 89 1.01 68.63 12.12
C MET A 89 2.48 68.11 11.99
N MET A 90 3.31 68.76 11.15
CA MET A 90 4.80 68.80 11.00
C MET A 90 5.71 67.74 11.71
N ALA A 91 6.69 67.07 11.06
CA ALA A 91 7.92 67.55 10.37
C ALA A 91 9.05 68.05 11.34
N SER A 92 10.37 67.96 11.08
CA SER A 92 11.13 67.70 9.84
C SER A 92 12.61 67.26 10.11
N ARG A 93 13.32 66.86 9.03
CA ARG A 93 14.81 66.82 8.86
C ARG A 93 15.60 65.74 9.65
N GLY A 94 16.79 65.32 9.20
CA GLY A 94 17.57 65.80 8.05
C GLY A 94 18.61 64.81 7.49
N SER A 95 19.22 65.18 6.36
CA SER A 95 20.15 64.36 5.56
C SER A 95 21.62 64.53 5.97
N LYS A 96 22.43 63.48 5.75
CA LYS A 96 23.81 63.62 5.22
C LYS A 96 24.30 62.33 4.55
N SER A 97 25.16 62.48 3.55
CA SER A 97 25.81 61.39 2.82
C SER A 97 27.33 61.54 2.84
N SER A 98 28.06 60.43 2.72
CA SER A 98 29.48 60.40 2.39
C SER A 98 29.84 59.11 1.65
N ARG A 99 30.75 59.20 0.67
CA ARG A 99 31.18 58.08 -0.20
C ARG A 99 32.50 57.46 0.30
N SER A 100 32.71 56.21 -0.13
CA SER A 100 34.00 55.59 -0.54
C SER A 100 35.18 55.55 0.43
N ILE A 101 35.86 54.39 0.47
CA ILE A 101 37.20 54.20 -0.12
C ILE A 101 37.51 52.69 -0.25
N SER A 102 38.37 52.32 -1.20
CA SER A 102 38.86 50.97 -1.45
C SER A 102 40.22 50.70 -0.80
N ALA A 103 40.47 49.48 -0.33
CA ALA A 103 41.79 49.01 0.10
C ALA A 103 42.01 47.53 -0.33
N SER A 104 43.26 47.07 -0.37
CA SER A 104 43.66 45.89 -1.15
C SER A 104 44.76 45.01 -0.51
N GLN A 105 44.69 43.70 -0.79
CA GLN A 105 45.79 42.72 -0.86
C GLN A 105 46.86 42.61 0.25
N THR A 106 46.98 41.38 0.80
CA THR A 106 48.22 40.56 0.88
C THR A 106 47.79 39.09 0.72
N ARG A 107 48.42 38.17 -0.04
CA ARG A 107 49.83 37.69 -0.17
C ARG A 107 50.40 37.05 1.12
N SER A 108 51.26 36.04 1.10
CA SER A 108 51.65 34.93 0.17
C SER A 108 52.63 34.01 0.98
N SER A 109 53.35 32.97 0.53
CA SER A 109 53.60 32.16 -0.70
C SER A 109 54.43 30.92 -0.24
N THR A 110 54.30 29.71 -0.82
CA THR A 110 55.21 29.01 -1.79
C THR A 110 54.82 27.51 -1.79
N GLY A 111 55.08 26.60 -2.74
CA GLY A 111 56.03 26.45 -3.87
C GLY A 111 56.37 24.92 -3.96
N SER A 112 56.88 24.32 -5.04
CA SER A 112 57.42 24.83 -6.32
C SER A 112 57.57 23.70 -7.38
N HIS A 113 57.57 24.04 -8.68
CA HIS A 113 58.24 23.39 -9.86
C HIS A 113 58.05 21.88 -10.17
N ASP A 114 58.14 21.37 -11.41
CA ASP A 114 58.13 21.90 -12.81
C ASP A 114 57.48 20.81 -13.71
N GLY A 115 56.85 21.03 -14.87
CA GLY A 115 57.38 21.58 -16.14
C GLY A 115 57.74 20.41 -17.10
N THR A 116 57.43 20.37 -18.40
CA THR A 116 56.80 21.31 -19.37
C THR A 116 55.85 20.53 -20.34
N ASP A 117 55.43 20.85 -21.58
CA ASP A 117 55.75 21.91 -22.57
C ASP A 117 54.66 22.11 -23.69
N GLU A 118 55.05 22.83 -24.76
CA GLU A 118 54.50 23.07 -26.13
C GLU A 118 53.46 22.09 -26.76
N LYS A 119 52.55 22.48 -27.70
CA LYS A 119 52.22 23.75 -28.40
C LYS A 119 50.81 23.67 -29.07
N GLN A 120 50.23 24.83 -29.44
CA GLN A 120 49.34 25.16 -30.61
C GLN A 120 48.33 24.10 -31.16
N THR A 121 47.05 24.34 -31.50
CA THR A 121 46.14 25.51 -31.67
C THR A 121 44.72 24.97 -32.02
N SER A 122 43.56 25.66 -32.01
CA SER A 122 43.12 27.00 -31.54
C SER A 122 41.59 27.20 -31.69
N ARG A 123 40.98 28.00 -30.78
CA ARG A 123 39.76 28.86 -30.97
C ARG A 123 38.39 28.15 -31.24
N LEU A 124 37.41 28.24 -30.33
CA LEU A 124 36.36 29.28 -30.14
C LEU A 124 35.21 29.22 -31.19
N SER A 125 33.93 29.48 -30.89
CA SER A 125 33.24 29.94 -29.65
C SER A 125 31.72 29.63 -29.65
N SER A 126 31.07 29.79 -28.50
CA SER A 126 29.61 29.78 -28.23
C SER A 126 29.03 31.23 -28.17
N PRO A 127 27.83 31.56 -27.63
CA PRO A 127 26.50 30.88 -27.49
C PRO A 127 25.29 31.79 -27.95
N PHE A 128 24.04 31.47 -27.51
CA PHE A 128 22.81 32.30 -27.38
C PHE A 128 21.73 32.44 -28.52
N THR A 129 20.61 31.72 -28.33
CA THR A 129 19.21 32.17 -28.03
C THR A 129 18.42 33.22 -28.88
N ILE A 130 17.08 33.03 -28.92
CA ILE A 130 15.93 33.99 -29.14
C ILE A 130 15.10 33.88 -30.46
N SER A 131 13.93 33.23 -30.33
CA SER A 131 12.53 33.60 -30.70
C SER A 131 12.08 34.31 -32.01
N ARG A 132 10.88 33.89 -32.47
CA ARG A 132 9.70 34.71 -32.91
C ARG A 132 9.37 34.98 -34.42
N ALA A 133 8.63 34.02 -35.01
CA ALA A 133 7.28 34.19 -35.64
C ALA A 133 7.01 34.95 -36.99
N VAL A 134 5.88 34.53 -37.62
CA VAL A 134 4.93 35.25 -38.52
C VAL A 134 5.17 35.34 -40.06
N SER A 135 4.28 34.65 -40.79
CA SER A 135 3.67 34.88 -42.13
C SER A 135 4.48 35.22 -43.40
N GLY A 136 4.19 34.50 -44.49
CA GLY A 136 4.39 34.91 -45.89
C GLY A 136 3.55 34.03 -46.83
N SER A 137 3.04 34.59 -47.95
CA SER A 137 2.15 33.88 -48.90
C SER A 137 2.69 33.96 -50.33
N GLY A 138 2.54 32.90 -51.13
CA GLY A 138 2.82 32.95 -52.58
C GLY A 138 3.06 31.60 -53.28
N TYR A 139 2.09 31.18 -54.10
CA TYR A 139 2.18 30.36 -55.33
C TYR A 139 3.02 29.05 -55.40
N SER A 140 2.33 27.98 -55.82
CA SER A 140 2.85 26.75 -56.46
C SER A 140 3.17 27.01 -57.96
N PRO A 141 3.77 26.09 -58.78
CA PRO A 141 3.82 24.62 -58.62
C PRO A 141 5.10 23.86 -59.06
N ARG A 142 5.32 22.63 -58.54
CA ARG A 142 5.42 21.36 -59.33
C ARG A 142 5.78 20.12 -58.47
N ASN A 143 5.47 18.95 -59.02
CA ASN A 143 5.52 17.62 -58.42
C ASN A 143 6.86 17.23 -57.77
N ALA A 144 6.78 16.67 -56.55
CA ALA A 144 7.73 15.69 -56.03
C ALA A 144 6.97 14.65 -55.18
N TYR A 145 7.40 13.39 -55.24
CA TYR A 145 6.70 12.22 -54.70
C TYR A 145 6.27 12.36 -53.23
N ARG A 146 4.96 12.25 -52.96
CA ARG A 146 4.45 11.96 -51.60
C ARG A 146 4.93 10.58 -51.17
N ARG A 147 5.81 10.51 -50.17
CA ARG A 147 6.04 9.28 -49.40
C ARG A 147 4.80 8.96 -48.58
N PRO A 148 4.36 7.70 -48.46
CA PRO A 148 3.27 7.33 -47.56
C PRO A 148 3.73 7.48 -46.11
N THR A 149 3.10 8.40 -45.37
CA THR A 149 3.23 8.49 -43.91
C THR A 149 2.44 7.34 -43.28
N TYR A 150 3.13 6.38 -42.67
CA TYR A 150 2.50 5.29 -41.93
C TYR A 150 1.82 5.83 -40.66
N THR A 151 0.49 5.90 -40.69
CA THR A 151 -0.37 5.96 -39.50
C THR A 151 -0.70 4.52 -39.10
N ASP A 152 0.03 4.00 -38.11
CA ASP A 152 -0.10 2.61 -37.67
C ASP A 152 -1.29 2.47 -36.70
N LEU A 153 -2.37 1.84 -37.16
CA LEU A 153 -3.70 1.84 -36.51
C LEU A 153 -3.79 0.90 -35.29
N ASP A 154 -2.81 0.89 -34.41
CA ASP A 154 -2.91 0.17 -33.12
C ASP A 154 -3.69 0.98 -32.06
N ASP A 155 -3.74 2.30 -32.18
CA ASP A 155 -4.55 3.16 -31.29
C ASP A 155 -6.08 3.03 -31.59
N ASP A 156 -6.50 2.49 -32.75
CA ASP A 156 -7.94 2.30 -33.12
C ASP A 156 -8.71 1.36 -32.17
N TRP A 157 -8.01 0.57 -31.35
CA TRP A 157 -8.63 -0.27 -30.31
C TRP A 157 -8.67 0.39 -28.92
N ASP A 158 -7.93 1.49 -28.74
CA ASP A 158 -7.85 2.26 -27.50
C ASP A 158 -8.55 3.64 -27.62
N ALA A 159 -8.90 4.08 -28.84
CA ALA A 159 -9.51 5.38 -29.15
C ALA A 159 -11.06 5.41 -29.04
N ALA A 160 -11.60 5.03 -27.88
CA ALA A 160 -13.05 4.98 -27.64
C ALA A 160 -13.50 5.55 -26.28
N ILE A 161 -12.81 6.59 -25.79
CA ILE A 161 -13.28 7.43 -24.67
C ILE A 161 -13.08 8.91 -25.07
N ASP A 162 -14.14 9.54 -25.58
CA ASP A 162 -14.55 10.90 -25.19
C ASP A 162 -15.94 11.26 -25.77
N GLU A 163 -16.63 12.16 -25.07
CA GLU A 163 -17.88 12.88 -25.40
C GLU A 163 -18.97 12.20 -26.27
N VAL A 164 -20.03 11.69 -25.63
CA VAL A 164 -21.38 11.59 -26.24
C VAL A 164 -22.36 12.51 -25.50
N ASN A 165 -22.68 13.63 -26.13
CA ASN A 165 -23.51 14.71 -25.58
C ASN A 165 -25.02 14.38 -25.65
N LEU A 166 -25.56 13.73 -24.61
CA LEU A 166 -26.94 13.23 -24.56
C LEU A 166 -27.99 14.34 -24.38
N LYS A 167 -28.50 14.90 -25.48
CA LYS A 167 -29.69 15.77 -25.47
C LYS A 167 -31.00 14.98 -25.55
N ASN A 168 -31.71 14.94 -24.42
CA ASN A 168 -33.18 14.89 -24.27
C ASN A 168 -34.01 14.01 -25.24
N SER A 169 -34.59 12.93 -24.70
CA SER A 169 -35.97 12.54 -25.03
C SER A 169 -36.74 12.18 -23.76
N ARG A 170 -37.98 12.68 -23.62
CA ARG A 170 -38.82 12.54 -22.42
C ARG A 170 -39.70 11.29 -22.49
N ILE A 171 -39.72 10.48 -21.43
CA ILE A 171 -40.89 9.66 -21.06
C ILE A 171 -41.14 9.85 -19.55
N LYS A 172 -42.42 9.86 -19.13
CA LYS A 172 -42.85 10.15 -17.74
C LYS A 172 -43.09 8.86 -16.93
N PRO A 173 -42.90 8.88 -15.60
CA PRO A 173 -43.36 7.79 -14.72
C PRO A 173 -44.86 7.96 -14.34
N PRO A 174 -45.61 6.84 -14.18
CA PRO A 174 -46.91 6.83 -13.48
C PRO A 174 -46.73 6.69 -11.95
N LYS A 175 -47.83 6.85 -11.19
CA LYS A 175 -47.86 6.79 -9.71
C LYS A 175 -48.66 5.60 -9.17
N GLN A 176 -48.33 5.26 -7.92
CA GLN A 176 -49.16 4.71 -6.82
C GLN A 176 -50.54 4.12 -7.13
N GLU A 177 -50.76 2.90 -6.60
CA GLU A 177 -51.83 2.47 -5.67
C GLU A 177 -51.48 1.01 -5.25
N HIS A 178 -51.99 0.33 -4.22
CA HIS A 178 -52.48 0.56 -2.85
C HIS A 178 -53.06 -0.82 -2.41
N LEU A 179 -53.22 -1.07 -1.10
CA LEU A 179 -54.01 -2.18 -0.50
C LEU A 179 -53.41 -3.61 -0.57
N ALA A 180 -54.00 -4.52 0.23
CA ALA A 180 -53.44 -5.81 0.63
C ALA A 180 -54.54 -6.83 0.99
N SER A 181 -54.26 -8.14 0.83
CA SER A 181 -54.75 -9.23 1.71
C SER A 181 -54.22 -10.62 1.33
N LEU A 182 -54.07 -11.49 2.34
CA LEU A 182 -54.52 -12.91 2.45
C LEU A 182 -55.01 -13.65 1.17
N SER A 183 -54.79 -14.96 0.97
CA SER A 183 -54.17 -16.02 1.81
C SER A 183 -53.94 -17.35 1.06
N SER A 184 -53.00 -18.16 1.57
CA SER A 184 -53.01 -19.64 1.72
C SER A 184 -53.38 -20.63 0.58
N GLU A 185 -52.48 -21.64 0.47
CA GLU A 185 -52.75 -23.09 0.29
C GLU A 185 -52.90 -23.77 -1.10
N GLU A 186 -52.73 -25.10 -1.03
CA GLU A 186 -52.80 -26.15 -2.08
C GLU A 186 -51.54 -26.34 -2.97
N ARG A 187 -51.04 -27.56 -3.27
CA ARG A 187 -51.34 -28.95 -2.80
C ARG A 187 -50.23 -29.96 -3.21
N ARG A 188 -50.01 -31.00 -2.37
CA ARG A 188 -49.55 -32.41 -2.69
C ARG A 188 -48.12 -32.58 -3.27
N SER A 189 -47.22 -33.50 -2.83
CA SER A 189 -47.25 -34.94 -2.45
C SER A 189 -47.28 -35.92 -3.64
N SER A 190 -46.59 -37.08 -3.68
CA SER A 190 -46.15 -37.96 -2.58
C SER A 190 -45.13 -39.08 -2.96
N SER A 191 -44.35 -39.57 -1.97
CA SER A 191 -43.83 -40.96 -1.76
C SER A 191 -42.87 -41.62 -2.78
N THR A 192 -42.02 -42.60 -2.42
CA THR A 192 -41.77 -43.33 -1.14
C THR A 192 -40.45 -42.84 -0.47
N GLY A 193 -39.69 -43.49 0.43
CA GLY A 193 -39.66 -44.81 1.13
C GLY A 193 -38.36 -44.86 2.01
N VAL A 194 -38.05 -45.80 2.91
CA VAL A 194 -38.64 -47.06 3.43
C VAL A 194 -38.48 -47.06 4.98
N VAL A 195 -39.19 -47.96 5.69
CA VAL A 195 -39.40 -47.99 7.15
C VAL A 195 -38.24 -48.56 8.01
N ASP A 196 -38.15 -48.09 9.27
CA ASP A 196 -38.40 -48.89 10.50
C ASP A 196 -38.41 -47.95 11.75
N SER A 197 -38.95 -48.26 12.95
CA SER A 197 -40.29 -48.75 13.37
C SER A 197 -40.41 -48.67 14.92
N LEU A 198 -41.63 -48.86 15.45
CA LEU A 198 -42.01 -49.20 16.86
C LEU A 198 -42.44 -48.09 17.86
N TYR A 199 -43.71 -47.67 17.73
CA TYR A 199 -44.72 -47.44 18.80
C TYR A 199 -44.50 -46.37 19.93
N PRO A 200 -45.57 -45.91 20.63
CA PRO A 200 -45.66 -44.53 21.12
C PRO A 200 -46.28 -44.41 22.55
N GLU A 201 -47.03 -43.31 22.77
CA GLU A 201 -47.87 -42.96 23.93
C GLU A 201 -47.16 -42.33 25.16
N LEU A 202 -47.94 -41.48 25.86
CA LEU A 202 -47.64 -40.79 27.13
C LEU A 202 -46.44 -39.80 27.07
N THR A 203 -46.62 -38.48 27.18
CA THR A 203 -47.78 -37.66 27.58
C THR A 203 -47.81 -36.27 26.91
N MET A 204 -48.92 -35.55 27.08
CA MET A 204 -49.20 -34.25 26.47
C MET A 204 -48.50 -33.05 27.13
N SER A 205 -48.17 -32.07 26.29
CA SER A 205 -48.22 -30.61 26.55
C SER A 205 -47.42 -30.02 27.73
N SER A 206 -46.21 -29.54 27.40
CA SER A 206 -45.61 -28.33 27.99
C SER A 206 -45.02 -27.40 26.91
N GLY A 207 -45.48 -27.57 25.66
CA GLY A 207 -44.91 -27.00 24.44
C GLY A 207 -45.30 -25.55 24.15
N ALA A 208 -44.93 -24.62 25.03
CA ALA A 208 -44.96 -23.18 24.74
C ALA A 208 -43.69 -22.49 25.24
N GLY A 209 -43.41 -22.58 26.55
CA GLY A 209 -42.16 -22.06 27.13
C GLY A 209 -40.90 -22.77 26.62
N ALA A 210 -41.01 -24.06 26.31
CA ALA A 210 -39.87 -24.88 25.89
C ALA A 210 -39.26 -24.47 24.53
N SER A 211 -40.05 -23.96 23.58
CA SER A 211 -39.52 -23.55 22.27
C SER A 211 -38.68 -22.28 22.40
N LEU A 212 -39.23 -21.25 23.05
CA LEU A 212 -38.53 -19.99 23.28
C LEU A 212 -37.29 -20.18 24.17
N ALA A 213 -37.39 -21.03 25.21
CA ALA A 213 -36.24 -21.39 26.04
C ALA A 213 -35.16 -22.13 25.26
N LYS A 214 -35.53 -22.98 24.29
CA LYS A 214 -34.59 -23.69 23.43
C LYS A 214 -33.94 -22.77 22.40
N GLU A 215 -34.67 -21.87 21.75
CA GLU A 215 -34.09 -20.89 20.83
C GLU A 215 -33.15 -19.90 21.56
N LEU A 216 -33.50 -19.50 22.77
CA LEU A 216 -32.62 -18.72 23.65
C LEU A 216 -31.37 -19.52 24.06
N MET A 217 -31.51 -20.80 24.41
CA MET A 217 -30.37 -21.69 24.67
C MET A 217 -29.49 -21.85 23.45
N ASP A 218 -30.03 -22.18 22.27
CA ASP A 218 -29.24 -22.37 21.04
C ASP A 218 -28.53 -21.07 20.61
N SER A 219 -29.09 -19.89 20.91
CA SER A 219 -28.41 -18.59 20.75
C SER A 219 -27.28 -18.39 21.77
N GLN A 220 -27.52 -18.64 23.05
CA GLN A 220 -26.52 -18.53 24.13
C GLN A 220 -25.37 -19.53 23.93
N ASP A 221 -25.67 -20.75 23.50
CA ASP A 221 -24.68 -21.79 23.16
C ASP A 221 -23.81 -21.36 21.98
N LYS A 222 -24.40 -20.67 21.00
CA LYS A 222 -23.68 -20.13 19.83
C LYS A 222 -22.79 -18.94 20.22
N GLU A 223 -23.27 -18.04 21.07
CA GLU A 223 -22.48 -16.94 21.64
C GLU A 223 -21.32 -17.46 22.50
N MET A 224 -21.59 -18.41 23.39
CA MET A 224 -20.59 -19.09 24.21
C MET A 224 -19.55 -19.84 23.37
N LYS A 225 -19.95 -20.53 22.29
CA LYS A 225 -19.02 -21.18 21.34
C LYS A 225 -18.14 -20.15 20.62
N ASN A 226 -18.70 -19.02 20.19
CA ASN A 226 -17.94 -17.91 19.59
C ASN A 226 -16.95 -17.29 20.59
N GLU A 227 -17.35 -17.12 21.85
CA GLU A 227 -16.50 -16.57 22.91
C GLU A 227 -15.36 -17.53 23.29
N ILE A 228 -15.63 -18.83 23.44
CA ILE A 228 -14.61 -19.86 23.62
C ILE A 228 -13.62 -19.86 22.44
N GLN A 229 -14.10 -19.72 21.20
CA GLN A 229 -13.23 -19.62 20.03
C GLN A 229 -12.37 -18.34 20.04
N LYS A 230 -12.93 -17.21 20.47
CA LYS A 230 -12.22 -15.93 20.65
C LYS A 230 -11.12 -16.06 21.72
N LEU A 231 -11.44 -16.61 22.89
CA LEU A 231 -10.52 -16.83 24.00
C LEU A 231 -9.39 -17.79 23.61
N ASN A 232 -9.70 -18.90 22.95
CA ASN A 232 -8.70 -19.83 22.42
C ASN A 232 -7.76 -19.17 21.39
N SER A 233 -8.28 -18.27 20.55
CA SER A 233 -7.47 -17.48 19.60
C SER A 233 -6.53 -16.50 20.32
N ILE A 234 -7.04 -15.77 21.32
CA ILE A 234 -6.24 -14.85 22.16
C ILE A 234 -5.15 -15.62 22.91
N HIS A 235 -5.47 -16.75 23.55
CA HIS A 235 -4.49 -17.59 24.25
C HIS A 235 -3.42 -18.13 23.28
N THR A 236 -3.84 -18.67 22.12
CA THR A 236 -2.92 -19.12 21.05
C THR A 236 -2.02 -18.00 20.53
N ARG A 237 -2.49 -16.74 20.55
CA ARG A 237 -1.69 -15.56 20.22
C ARG A 237 -0.70 -15.25 21.33
N PHE A 238 -1.15 -15.18 22.58
CA PHE A 238 -0.32 -14.94 23.76
C PHE A 238 0.85 -15.93 23.83
N SER A 239 0.61 -17.24 23.70
CA SER A 239 1.66 -18.27 23.72
C SER A 239 2.70 -18.14 22.59
N LYS A 240 2.38 -17.47 21.47
CA LYS A 240 3.35 -17.18 20.39
C LYS A 240 4.26 -16.02 20.76
N PHE A 241 3.70 -14.94 21.33
CA PHE A 241 4.51 -13.82 21.84
C PHE A 241 5.37 -14.26 23.02
N GLN A 242 4.79 -15.01 23.98
CA GLN A 242 5.51 -15.58 25.12
C GLN A 242 6.76 -16.34 24.67
N LYS A 243 6.67 -17.21 23.65
CA LYS A 243 7.84 -17.95 23.13
C LYS A 243 8.94 -17.01 22.61
N VAL A 244 8.60 -16.07 21.73
CA VAL A 244 9.57 -15.12 21.13
C VAL A 244 10.19 -14.17 22.17
N LEU A 245 9.47 -13.86 23.26
CA LEU A 245 9.96 -13.04 24.37
C LEU A 245 10.75 -13.86 25.41
N ALA A 246 10.45 -15.15 25.56
CA ALA A 246 11.05 -16.04 26.53
C ALA A 246 12.36 -16.70 26.05
N GLU A 247 12.72 -16.69 24.77
CA GLU A 247 14.02 -17.20 24.26
C GLU A 247 15.22 -16.58 25.02
N ASP A 248 16.00 -17.42 25.71
CA ASP A 248 17.01 -16.98 26.69
C ASP A 248 18.44 -16.80 26.11
N ASP A 249 18.93 -17.73 25.28
CA ASP A 249 20.36 -17.80 24.90
C ASP A 249 20.81 -16.79 23.82
N SER A 250 19.90 -16.24 23.01
CA SER A 250 20.24 -15.39 21.85
C SER A 250 19.66 -13.96 21.91
N GLY A 251 18.72 -13.71 22.81
CA GLY A 251 17.96 -12.45 22.89
C GLY A 251 16.84 -12.34 21.85
N VAL A 252 15.89 -11.44 22.11
CA VAL A 252 14.60 -11.39 21.39
C VAL A 252 14.77 -11.18 19.88
N ASN A 253 14.25 -12.12 19.10
CA ASN A 253 14.27 -12.08 17.64
C ASN A 253 13.31 -10.99 17.09
N MET A 254 13.88 -9.84 16.74
CA MET A 254 13.13 -8.67 16.24
C MET A 254 12.49 -8.85 14.86
N ARG A 255 12.80 -9.92 14.10
CA ARG A 255 12.10 -10.21 12.84
C ARG A 255 10.76 -10.88 13.13
N ASP A 256 10.77 -11.90 13.97
CA ASP A 256 9.55 -12.63 14.32
C ASP A 256 8.66 -11.85 15.32
N LEU A 257 9.25 -11.05 16.22
CA LEU A 257 8.47 -10.11 17.04
C LEU A 257 7.68 -9.12 16.18
N ARG A 258 8.31 -8.45 15.20
CA ARG A 258 7.63 -7.54 14.26
C ARG A 258 6.55 -8.26 13.45
N LYS A 259 6.84 -9.46 12.95
CA LYS A 259 5.90 -10.28 12.16
C LYS A 259 4.64 -10.67 12.95
N LEU A 260 4.77 -10.95 14.26
CA LEU A 260 3.63 -11.19 15.14
C LEU A 260 2.90 -9.89 15.51
N ALA A 261 3.63 -8.85 15.87
CA ALA A 261 3.12 -7.55 16.30
C ALA A 261 2.39 -6.77 15.20
N TRP A 262 2.75 -6.96 13.92
CA TRP A 262 2.09 -6.33 12.78
C TRP A 262 0.57 -6.56 12.78
N ASN A 263 0.16 -7.76 13.21
CA ASN A 263 -1.24 -8.17 13.26
C ASN A 263 -1.93 -7.78 14.59
N GLY A 264 -1.31 -6.94 15.43
CA GLY A 264 -1.71 -6.60 16.80
C GLY A 264 -0.91 -7.34 17.91
N ILE A 265 -0.82 -6.75 19.10
CA ILE A 265 -0.12 -7.32 20.27
C ILE A 265 -1.13 -7.63 21.39
N PRO A 266 -1.02 -8.76 22.13
CA PRO A 266 -1.82 -9.02 23.35
C PRO A 266 -1.69 -7.87 24.37
N SER A 267 -2.77 -7.54 25.08
CA SER A 267 -2.83 -6.28 25.85
C SER A 267 -1.83 -6.24 27.01
N GLU A 268 -1.53 -7.42 27.52
CA GLU A 268 -0.72 -7.73 28.69
C GLU A 268 0.76 -7.50 28.38
N LEU A 269 1.19 -8.02 27.22
CA LEU A 269 2.58 -8.01 26.73
C LEU A 269 2.93 -6.71 25.98
N ARG A 270 1.94 -5.85 25.70
CA ARG A 270 2.12 -4.69 24.82
C ARG A 270 3.21 -3.74 25.30
N ALA A 271 3.28 -3.46 26.59
CA ALA A 271 4.31 -2.57 27.15
C ALA A 271 5.74 -3.06 26.84
N LEU A 272 6.03 -4.34 27.13
CA LEU A 272 7.32 -4.97 26.85
C LEU A 272 7.64 -4.96 25.35
N CYS A 273 6.66 -5.34 24.51
CA CYS A 273 6.81 -5.33 23.05
C CYS A 273 7.09 -3.91 22.50
N TRP A 274 6.38 -2.88 22.96
CA TRP A 274 6.56 -1.50 22.51
C TRP A 274 7.94 -0.94 22.90
N GLN A 275 8.42 -1.24 24.11
CA GLN A 275 9.77 -0.83 24.54
C GLN A 275 10.87 -1.48 23.69
N LEU A 276 10.70 -2.74 23.26
CA LEU A 276 11.60 -3.44 22.35
C LEU A 276 11.53 -2.88 20.92
N LEU A 277 10.34 -2.69 20.37
CA LEU A 277 10.11 -2.21 18.99
C LEU A 277 10.63 -0.77 18.79
N LEU A 278 10.52 0.09 19.79
CA LEU A 278 11.09 1.45 19.80
C LEU A 278 12.60 1.51 20.05
N GLY A 279 13.27 0.38 20.36
CA GLY A 279 14.68 0.39 20.75
C GLY A 279 14.96 1.23 22.00
N TYR A 280 14.04 1.21 22.96
CA TYR A 280 14.26 1.70 24.32
C TYR A 280 14.86 0.57 25.18
N LEU A 281 14.24 -0.61 25.13
CA LEU A 281 14.71 -1.82 25.80
C LEU A 281 15.61 -2.63 24.85
N PRO A 282 16.79 -3.11 25.28
CA PRO A 282 17.65 -3.95 24.44
C PRO A 282 17.07 -5.38 24.30
N THR A 283 17.33 -6.01 23.16
CA THR A 283 16.90 -7.39 22.85
C THR A 283 17.54 -8.45 23.75
N ASN A 284 18.75 -8.20 24.26
CA ASN A 284 19.44 -9.09 25.18
C ASN A 284 18.97 -8.85 26.62
N LYS A 285 18.27 -9.84 27.21
CA LYS A 285 17.67 -9.80 28.55
C LYS A 285 18.66 -9.35 29.64
N THR A 286 19.90 -9.85 29.63
CA THR A 286 20.92 -9.55 30.66
C THR A 286 21.24 -8.05 30.79
N ARG A 287 20.99 -7.27 29.73
CA ARG A 287 21.23 -5.82 29.68
C ARG A 287 19.99 -4.97 29.97
N GLN A 288 18.82 -5.58 30.15
CA GLN A 288 17.56 -4.85 30.30
C GLN A 288 17.48 -4.11 31.63
N SER A 289 17.64 -4.80 32.76
CA SER A 289 17.52 -4.22 34.11
C SER A 289 18.52 -3.08 34.36
N SER A 290 19.77 -3.23 33.89
CA SER A 290 20.80 -2.19 34.00
C SER A 290 20.55 -1.00 33.06
N THR A 291 20.01 -1.22 31.86
CA THR A 291 19.62 -0.14 30.94
C THR A 291 18.42 0.64 31.48
N LEU A 292 17.37 -0.04 31.95
CA LEU A 292 16.18 0.58 32.56
C LEU A 292 16.56 1.39 33.80
N LYS A 293 17.31 0.81 34.75
CA LYS A 293 17.78 1.52 35.96
C LYS A 293 18.53 2.81 35.60
N ARG A 294 19.45 2.75 34.64
CA ARG A 294 20.19 3.92 34.16
C ARG A 294 19.28 4.96 33.48
N LYS A 295 18.35 4.54 32.62
CA LYS A 295 17.45 5.45 31.88
C LYS A 295 16.38 6.11 32.76
N ARG A 296 15.86 5.39 33.76
CA ARG A 296 14.93 5.94 34.76
C ARG A 296 15.63 6.98 35.66
N GLN A 297 16.89 6.73 36.02
CA GLN A 297 17.74 7.73 36.71
C GLN A 297 18.02 8.96 35.82
N GLU A 298 18.36 8.77 34.54
CA GLU A 298 18.61 9.83 33.54
C GLU A 298 17.38 10.74 33.27
N TYR A 299 16.17 10.25 33.54
CA TYR A 299 14.93 11.04 33.57
C TYR A 299 14.80 11.84 34.88
N LEU A 300 14.97 11.18 36.03
CA LEU A 300 14.87 11.81 37.36
C LEU A 300 15.87 12.94 37.55
N ASP A 301 17.12 12.77 37.11
CA ASP A 301 18.13 13.83 37.19
C ASP A 301 17.81 14.97 36.23
N GLY A 302 17.28 14.66 35.04
CA GLY A 302 16.75 15.68 34.11
C GLY A 302 15.63 16.55 34.71
N LEU A 303 14.76 15.98 35.56
CA LEU A 303 13.74 16.75 36.28
C LEU A 303 14.32 17.66 37.38
N LYS A 304 15.47 17.28 37.98
CA LYS A 304 16.18 18.11 38.97
C LYS A 304 16.87 19.27 38.28
N ASP A 305 17.63 19.00 37.22
CA ASP A 305 18.35 20.00 36.42
C ASP A 305 17.38 21.07 35.86
N ALA A 306 16.17 20.64 35.48
CA ALA A 306 15.09 21.50 34.98
C ALA A 306 14.37 22.33 36.06
N ASN A 307 14.73 22.19 37.35
CA ASN A 307 13.97 22.67 38.52
C ASN A 307 12.49 22.23 38.55
N ALA A 308 12.10 21.25 37.73
CA ALA A 308 10.70 20.86 37.51
C ALA A 308 10.05 20.32 38.80
N GLY A 309 10.82 19.65 39.65
CA GLY A 309 10.33 19.12 40.93
C GLY A 309 9.63 20.18 41.80
N SER A 310 10.26 21.33 42.01
CA SER A 310 9.68 22.41 42.83
C SER A 310 8.48 23.08 42.16
N MET A 311 8.45 23.15 40.82
CA MET A 311 7.37 23.79 40.06
C MET A 311 6.06 22.96 40.02
N PHE A 312 6.14 21.64 40.16
CA PHE A 312 4.98 20.74 40.03
C PHE A 312 4.43 20.16 41.34
N ASP A 313 5.15 20.31 42.46
CA ASP A 313 4.82 19.65 43.74
C ASP A 313 4.01 20.52 44.74
N GLY A 314 3.70 21.77 44.38
CA GLY A 314 2.74 22.62 45.11
C GLY A 314 3.21 23.13 46.49
N THR A 315 4.41 22.78 46.93
CA THR A 315 4.99 23.16 48.24
C THR A 315 5.41 24.64 48.37
N VAL A 316 5.24 25.44 47.31
CA VAL A 316 5.42 26.90 47.36
C VAL A 316 4.14 27.56 47.84
N THR A 317 4.04 27.82 49.13
CA THR A 317 3.19 28.92 49.63
C THR A 317 3.75 30.26 49.10
N PRO A 318 2.90 31.22 48.70
CA PRO A 318 3.35 32.54 48.25
C PRO A 318 3.74 33.41 49.45
N SER A 319 4.85 33.07 50.12
CA SER A 319 5.39 33.82 51.25
C SER A 319 6.27 34.99 50.79
N ASN A 320 5.71 36.19 50.91
CA ASN A 320 6.33 37.52 50.92
C ASN A 320 6.99 38.04 49.63
N GLU A 321 6.31 39.02 49.03
CA GLU A 321 6.97 40.13 48.36
C GLU A 321 7.80 40.95 49.38
N SER A 322 9.12 40.76 49.46
CA SER A 322 9.99 41.71 50.17
C SER A 322 11.46 41.67 49.73
N SER A 323 11.87 42.70 49.00
CA SER A 323 13.19 43.35 49.05
C SER A 323 14.46 42.47 49.01
N GLY A 324 14.98 42.21 47.80
CA GLY A 324 16.32 41.68 47.58
C GLY A 324 16.98 42.23 46.31
N LEU A 325 17.76 43.30 46.42
CA LEU A 325 18.46 43.93 45.28
C LEU A 325 19.60 43.03 44.76
N LEU A 326 19.44 42.53 43.54
CA LEU A 326 20.51 41.95 42.72
C LEU A 326 20.52 42.63 41.34
N PRO A 327 21.69 42.83 40.70
CA PRO A 327 21.79 43.66 39.51
C PRO A 327 21.10 43.03 38.29
N ALA A 328 20.30 43.84 37.60
CA ALA A 328 19.55 43.41 36.42
C ALA A 328 20.49 42.97 35.28
N SER A 329 20.38 41.69 34.90
CA SER A 329 20.95 41.15 33.66
C SER A 329 19.80 40.87 32.70
N ASN A 330 19.56 41.82 31.79
CA ASN A 330 18.37 41.93 30.93
C ASN A 330 18.06 40.70 30.04
N ASN A 331 18.92 39.66 30.04
CA ASN A 331 18.68 38.40 29.35
C ASN A 331 18.03 37.31 30.22
N ARG A 332 18.10 37.37 31.56
CA ARG A 332 17.52 36.32 32.43
C ARG A 332 15.99 36.34 32.45
N ASP A 333 15.40 37.52 32.51
CA ASP A 333 13.94 37.67 32.62
C ASP A 333 13.21 37.12 31.39
N ASN A 334 13.80 37.22 30.20
CA ASN A 334 13.25 36.66 28.96
C ASN A 334 13.25 35.11 28.96
N SER A 335 14.26 34.45 29.54
CA SER A 335 14.25 32.98 29.66
C SER A 335 13.17 32.53 30.64
N LEU A 336 13.15 33.13 31.84
CA LEU A 336 12.17 32.85 32.89
C LEU A 336 10.73 33.08 32.42
N ASN A 337 10.49 34.09 31.58
CA ASN A 337 9.17 34.33 31.00
C ASN A 337 8.80 33.30 29.92
N LYS A 338 9.76 32.87 29.08
CA LYS A 338 9.54 31.80 28.08
C LYS A 338 9.25 30.44 28.74
N GLU A 339 9.95 30.11 29.82
CA GLU A 339 9.73 28.88 30.61
C GLU A 339 8.36 28.89 31.30
N LYS A 340 7.94 30.04 31.87
CA LYS A 340 6.59 30.22 32.42
C LYS A 340 5.49 30.07 31.36
N GLN A 341 5.68 30.64 30.16
CA GLN A 341 4.74 30.50 29.04
C GLN A 341 4.63 29.04 28.60
N LEU A 342 5.76 28.35 28.42
CA LEU A 342 5.84 26.93 28.07
C LEU A 342 5.07 26.06 29.07
N HIS A 343 5.33 26.22 30.38
CA HIS A 343 4.61 25.49 31.42
C HIS A 343 3.10 25.82 31.41
N HIS A 344 2.73 27.10 31.25
CA HIS A 344 1.33 27.52 31.20
C HIS A 344 0.56 26.88 30.04
N GLN A 345 1.16 26.82 28.85
CA GLN A 345 0.57 26.17 27.68
C GLN A 345 0.37 24.66 27.90
N ILE A 346 1.42 23.95 28.35
CA ILE A 346 1.33 22.50 28.67
C ILE A 346 0.26 22.26 29.75
N LYS A 347 0.15 23.12 30.77
CA LYS A 347 -0.87 23.01 31.83
C LYS A 347 -2.30 23.17 31.29
N ILE A 348 -2.52 24.03 30.30
CA ILE A 348 -3.83 24.21 29.67
C ILE A 348 -4.19 22.97 28.83
N ASP A 349 -3.29 22.51 27.97
CA ASP A 349 -3.60 21.44 27.02
C ASP A 349 -3.67 20.06 27.67
N VAL A 350 -2.86 19.78 28.69
CA VAL A 350 -3.01 18.55 29.52
C VAL A 350 -4.38 18.51 30.19
N LYS A 351 -4.92 19.66 30.67
CA LYS A 351 -6.28 19.73 31.25
C LYS A 351 -7.39 19.48 30.21
N ARG A 352 -7.09 19.64 28.92
CA ARG A 352 -8.01 19.42 27.77
C ARG A 352 -7.78 18.08 27.07
N THR A 353 -6.82 17.27 27.51
CA THR A 353 -6.45 16.01 26.85
C THR A 353 -7.45 14.91 27.23
N ASN A 354 -8.09 14.29 26.23
CA ASN A 354 -9.02 13.16 26.37
C ASN A 354 -10.06 13.30 27.52
N PRO A 355 -10.87 14.38 27.55
CA PRO A 355 -11.71 14.72 28.71
C PRO A 355 -12.85 13.74 29.01
N SER A 356 -13.19 12.87 28.06
CA SER A 356 -14.15 11.76 28.24
C SER A 356 -13.56 10.56 28.99
N ILE A 357 -12.24 10.47 29.15
CA ILE A 357 -11.55 9.34 29.76
C ILE A 357 -11.11 9.72 31.19
N LYS A 358 -11.69 9.05 32.18
CA LYS A 358 -11.50 9.34 33.61
C LYS A 358 -10.03 9.40 34.03
N LEU A 359 -9.18 8.53 33.48
CA LEU A 359 -7.73 8.48 33.76
C LEU A 359 -7.05 9.86 33.62
N PHE A 360 -7.34 10.60 32.56
CA PHE A 360 -6.70 11.90 32.30
C PHE A 360 -7.36 13.05 33.08
N GLY A 361 -8.48 12.80 33.76
CA GLY A 361 -9.10 13.72 34.72
C GLY A 361 -8.41 13.74 36.09
N TYR A 362 -7.69 12.68 36.49
CA TYR A 362 -6.99 12.63 37.77
C TYR A 362 -5.77 13.57 37.78
N ASP A 363 -5.61 14.39 38.83
CA ASP A 363 -4.47 15.32 38.91
C ASP A 363 -3.10 14.61 39.00
N ALA A 364 -3.02 13.38 39.54
CA ALA A 364 -1.75 12.64 39.55
C ALA A 364 -1.30 12.26 38.12
N THR A 365 -2.22 11.79 37.27
CA THR A 365 -1.98 11.64 35.83
C THR A 365 -1.62 12.98 35.18
N GLN A 366 -2.34 14.07 35.47
CA GLN A 366 -2.00 15.36 34.87
C GLN A 366 -0.64 15.91 35.33
N ARG A 367 -0.24 15.71 36.58
CA ARG A 367 1.13 16.02 37.06
C ARG A 367 2.16 15.20 36.29
N SER A 368 1.93 13.90 36.11
CA SER A 368 2.82 13.00 35.36
C SER A 368 3.01 13.50 33.92
N LEU A 369 1.91 13.75 33.19
CA LEU A 369 1.94 14.25 31.82
C LEU A 369 2.60 15.63 31.71
N ARG A 370 2.32 16.56 32.64
CA ARG A 370 2.94 17.89 32.67
C ARG A 370 4.47 17.80 32.81
N LYS A 371 5.01 16.93 33.69
CA LYS A 371 6.46 16.72 33.83
C LYS A 371 7.09 16.14 32.56
N VAL A 372 6.51 15.08 32.00
CA VAL A 372 7.03 14.38 30.81
C VAL A 372 7.12 15.33 29.62
N LEU A 373 6.03 16.07 29.33
CA LEU A 373 5.97 17.03 28.24
C LEU A 373 6.91 18.22 28.46
N TYR A 374 7.01 18.73 29.69
CA TYR A 374 7.92 19.84 30.02
C TYR A 374 9.39 19.44 29.84
N LEU A 375 9.82 18.29 30.37
CA LEU A 375 11.19 17.80 30.23
C LEU A 375 11.53 17.48 28.77
N TRP A 376 10.57 17.00 27.98
CA TRP A 376 10.79 16.81 26.54
C TRP A 376 10.97 18.15 25.84
N ALA A 377 10.08 19.11 26.06
CA ALA A 377 10.08 20.41 25.38
C ALA A 377 11.36 21.23 25.62
N ILE A 378 11.87 21.26 26.87
CA ILE A 378 13.11 21.99 27.18
C ILE A 378 14.37 21.31 26.61
N ARG A 379 14.34 19.99 26.41
CA ARG A 379 15.45 19.21 25.80
C ARG A 379 15.46 19.28 24.27
N HIS A 380 14.36 19.70 23.64
CA HIS A 380 14.22 19.82 22.18
C HIS A 380 13.91 21.28 21.76
N PRO A 381 14.82 22.25 21.98
CA PRO A 381 14.54 23.68 21.81
C PRO A 381 14.24 24.13 20.36
N ALA A 382 14.50 23.28 19.35
CA ALA A 382 14.08 23.50 17.96
C ALA A 382 12.58 23.28 17.73
N SER A 383 11.90 22.60 18.66
CA SER A 383 10.46 22.31 18.66
C SER A 383 9.75 22.98 19.84
N GLY A 384 10.35 22.97 21.02
CA GLY A 384 9.68 23.37 22.26
C GLY A 384 8.52 22.42 22.57
N TYR A 385 7.36 22.97 22.95
CA TYR A 385 6.11 22.21 23.02
C TYR A 385 5.20 22.64 21.87
N VAL A 386 4.62 21.65 21.19
CA VAL A 386 3.65 21.83 20.10
C VAL A 386 2.36 21.09 20.49
N GLN A 387 1.22 21.75 20.30
CA GLN A 387 -0.09 21.17 20.57
C GLN A 387 -0.31 19.93 19.70
N GLY A 388 -0.73 18.81 20.31
CA GLY A 388 -0.77 17.48 19.71
C GLY A 388 0.23 16.50 20.33
N ILE A 389 1.42 16.96 20.76
CA ILE A 389 2.40 16.11 21.46
C ILE A 389 1.84 15.59 22.80
N ASN A 390 0.96 16.37 23.44
CA ASN A 390 0.19 15.95 24.61
C ASN A 390 -0.69 14.71 24.33
N ASP A 391 -1.24 14.59 23.11
CA ASP A 391 -2.07 13.44 22.72
C ASP A 391 -1.17 12.21 22.54
N LEU A 392 -0.04 12.35 21.84
CA LEU A 392 0.92 11.27 21.58
C LEU A 392 1.53 10.67 22.86
N CYS A 393 1.54 11.43 23.96
CA CYS A 393 1.99 10.96 25.27
C CYS A 393 0.99 9.98 25.94
N THR A 394 -0.29 10.04 25.60
CA THR A 394 -1.35 9.29 26.31
C THR A 394 -1.33 7.77 26.12
N PRO A 395 -1.07 7.18 24.93
CA PRO A 395 -1.08 5.73 24.76
C PRO A 395 0.05 5.07 25.56
N PHE A 396 1.23 5.69 25.59
CA PHE A 396 2.37 5.20 26.38
C PHE A 396 2.05 5.14 27.87
N TYR A 397 1.56 6.26 28.45
CA TYR A 397 1.22 6.31 29.89
C TYR A 397 0.16 5.27 30.26
N GLN A 398 -0.89 5.14 29.43
CA GLN A 398 -1.95 4.14 29.59
C GLN A 398 -1.40 2.71 29.55
N ILE A 399 -0.54 2.39 28.58
CA ILE A 399 0.02 1.05 28.39
C ILE A 399 0.94 0.66 29.57
N PHE A 400 1.77 1.57 30.06
CA PHE A 400 2.64 1.30 31.21
C PHE A 400 1.86 1.16 32.52
N LEU A 401 0.81 1.97 32.73
CA LEU A 401 -0.11 1.80 33.86
C LEU A 401 -0.86 0.46 33.79
N SER A 402 -1.38 0.10 32.62
CA SER A 402 -2.10 -1.17 32.43
C SER A 402 -1.22 -2.40 32.67
N ASN A 403 0.06 -2.33 32.28
CA ASN A 403 1.02 -3.42 32.53
C ASN A 403 1.42 -3.51 34.02
N TYR A 404 1.55 -2.39 34.75
CA TYR A 404 1.75 -2.42 36.21
C TYR A 404 0.59 -3.11 36.94
N ILE A 405 -0.65 -2.73 36.62
CA ILE A 405 -1.86 -3.34 37.19
C ILE A 405 -1.89 -4.86 36.91
N TRP A 406 -1.55 -5.27 35.69
CA TRP A 406 -1.47 -6.68 35.31
C TRP A 406 -0.37 -7.47 36.05
N GLN A 407 0.83 -6.90 36.23
CA GLN A 407 1.89 -7.54 37.01
C GLN A 407 1.49 -7.72 38.49
N LEU A 408 0.77 -6.76 39.08
CA LEU A 408 0.22 -6.88 40.44
C LEU A 408 -0.85 -7.98 40.55
N GLN A 409 -1.75 -8.07 39.56
CA GLN A 409 -2.76 -9.12 39.49
C GLN A 409 -2.11 -10.51 39.43
N LEU A 410 -1.03 -10.67 38.65
CA LEU A 410 -0.25 -11.92 38.59
C LEU A 410 0.52 -12.21 39.88
N LYS A 411 1.17 -11.21 40.50
CA LYS A 411 1.85 -11.34 41.80
C LYS A 411 0.88 -11.90 42.86
N LYS A 412 -0.30 -11.28 43.00
CA LYS A 412 -1.36 -11.72 43.92
C LYS A 412 -1.90 -13.14 43.61
N ALA A 413 -1.94 -13.56 42.35
CA ALA A 413 -2.34 -14.91 41.97
C ALA A 413 -1.26 -15.96 42.31
N PHE A 414 0.01 -15.65 42.01
CA PHE A 414 1.15 -16.50 42.33
C PHE A 414 1.34 -16.67 43.85
N ASP A 415 1.26 -15.57 44.61
CA ASP A 415 1.30 -15.57 46.08
C ASP A 415 0.15 -16.39 46.72
N ALA A 416 -0.97 -16.54 46.01
CA ALA A 416 -2.09 -17.40 46.39
C ALA A 416 -1.94 -18.87 45.94
N GLY A 417 -0.83 -19.25 45.32
CA GLY A 417 -0.56 -20.61 44.84
C GLY A 417 -1.20 -20.93 43.47
N HIS A 418 -1.49 -19.93 42.64
CA HIS A 418 -2.13 -20.11 41.34
C HIS A 418 -1.22 -19.66 40.17
N GLY A 419 -0.44 -20.59 39.62
CA GLY A 419 0.28 -20.43 38.34
C GLY A 419 1.74 -20.83 38.37
N ASP A 420 2.38 -20.80 37.20
CA ASP A 420 3.84 -20.83 37.05
C ASP A 420 4.44 -19.44 37.37
N ASP A 421 5.75 -19.36 37.60
CA ASP A 421 6.45 -18.08 37.88
C ASP A 421 6.33 -17.09 36.70
N PRO A 422 5.66 -15.93 36.90
CA PRO A 422 5.47 -14.94 35.84
C PRO A 422 6.69 -14.03 35.60
N SER A 423 7.76 -14.12 36.42
CA SER A 423 8.92 -13.23 36.41
C SER A 423 9.55 -13.03 35.02
N SER A 424 9.58 -14.11 34.21
CA SER A 424 10.14 -14.14 32.85
C SER A 424 9.48 -13.19 31.84
N LEU A 425 8.29 -12.65 32.14
CA LEU A 425 7.54 -11.71 31.29
C LEU A 425 7.39 -10.32 31.93
N PHE A 426 7.90 -10.09 33.13
CA PHE A 426 7.79 -8.81 33.83
C PHE A 426 8.83 -7.79 33.31
N ILE A 427 8.44 -6.51 33.29
CA ILE A 427 9.36 -5.41 33.00
C ILE A 427 10.27 -5.21 34.23
N PRO A 428 11.61 -5.38 34.12
CA PRO A 428 12.49 -5.42 35.29
C PRO A 428 12.40 -4.19 36.19
N GLY A 429 12.32 -4.44 37.51
CA GLY A 429 12.25 -3.40 38.55
C GLY A 429 11.02 -2.47 38.45
N LEU A 430 9.92 -2.92 37.83
CA LEU A 430 8.62 -2.22 37.90
C LEU A 430 7.90 -2.55 39.21
N ILE A 431 7.69 -3.84 39.47
CA ILE A 431 7.24 -4.40 40.76
C ILE A 431 8.35 -4.26 41.81
N ASP A 432 8.00 -4.14 43.08
CA ASP A 432 8.97 -4.24 44.17
C ASP A 432 9.25 -5.71 44.52
N GLU A 433 10.49 -6.11 44.27
CA GLU A 433 11.07 -7.41 44.64
C GLU A 433 11.42 -7.49 46.15
N THR A 434 11.49 -6.35 46.85
CA THR A 434 11.90 -6.27 48.26
C THR A 434 10.73 -6.23 49.26
N GLY A 435 9.50 -5.97 48.79
CA GLY A 435 8.31 -5.83 49.63
C GLY A 435 8.30 -4.60 50.55
N SER A 436 9.18 -3.61 50.30
CA SER A 436 9.32 -2.39 51.10
C SER A 436 8.40 -1.25 50.65
N ASP A 437 7.87 -1.28 49.43
CA ASP A 437 6.91 -0.29 48.93
C ASP A 437 5.52 -0.48 49.55
N THR A 438 5.20 0.32 50.58
CA THR A 438 3.95 0.23 51.34
C THR A 438 2.71 0.44 50.47
N PHE A 439 2.77 1.33 49.47
CA PHE A 439 1.65 1.59 48.55
C PHE A 439 1.41 0.39 47.62
N GLU A 440 2.48 -0.29 47.18
CA GLU A 440 2.35 -1.53 46.40
C GLU A 440 1.65 -2.62 47.24
N ASN A 441 2.05 -2.78 48.50
CA ASN A 441 1.44 -3.72 49.44
C ASN A 441 -0.04 -3.38 49.74
N GLU A 442 -0.40 -2.10 49.87
CA GLU A 442 -1.80 -1.66 50.02
C GLU A 442 -2.65 -2.00 48.79
N ILE A 443 -2.13 -1.80 47.57
CA ILE A 443 -2.84 -2.19 46.34
C ILE A 443 -2.96 -3.72 46.22
N LEU A 444 -1.94 -4.48 46.63
CA LEU A 444 -1.99 -5.95 46.67
C LEU A 444 -3.04 -6.45 47.66
N LEU A 445 -3.30 -5.74 48.75
CA LEU A 445 -4.38 -6.07 49.70
C LEU A 445 -5.78 -5.66 49.22
N ASP A 446 -5.89 -4.72 48.26
CA ASP A 446 -7.17 -4.21 47.76
C ASP A 446 -8.07 -5.35 47.19
N PRO A 447 -9.31 -5.52 47.69
CA PRO A 447 -10.26 -6.50 47.15
C PRO A 447 -10.65 -6.27 45.69
N GLN A 448 -10.52 -5.04 45.18
CA GLN A 448 -10.88 -4.67 43.81
C GLN A 448 -9.75 -4.89 42.79
N LEU A 449 -8.55 -5.30 43.22
CA LEU A 449 -7.42 -5.51 42.30
C LEU A 449 -7.74 -6.41 41.08
N PRO A 450 -8.51 -7.52 41.18
CA PRO A 450 -8.87 -8.35 40.02
C PRO A 450 -9.83 -7.71 39.01
N THR A 451 -10.40 -6.54 39.33
CA THR A 451 -11.28 -5.76 38.43
C THR A 451 -10.69 -4.40 38.05
N PHE A 452 -9.47 -4.08 38.49
CA PHE A 452 -8.78 -2.86 38.07
C PHE A 452 -8.34 -2.92 36.61
N THR A 453 -8.60 -1.82 35.92
CA THR A 453 -8.19 -1.53 34.54
C THR A 453 -7.62 -0.10 34.49
N TRP A 454 -6.93 0.24 33.40
CA TRP A 454 -6.44 1.61 33.18
C TRP A 454 -7.55 2.68 33.14
N GLU A 455 -8.83 2.29 32.93
CA GLU A 455 -9.97 3.21 32.89
C GLU A 455 -10.51 3.55 34.29
N ASN A 456 -10.50 2.58 35.21
CA ASN A 456 -11.13 2.72 36.53
C ASN A 456 -10.12 3.01 37.65
N PHE A 457 -8.86 2.58 37.50
CA PHE A 457 -7.80 2.75 38.51
C PHE A 457 -7.44 4.22 38.74
N ASP A 458 -7.32 4.62 40.00
CA ASP A 458 -6.86 5.97 40.35
C ASP A 458 -5.33 6.01 40.46
N SER A 459 -4.71 6.74 39.53
CA SER A 459 -3.28 7.06 39.53
C SER A 459 -2.75 7.65 40.85
N GLY A 460 -3.62 8.26 41.68
CA GLY A 460 -3.27 8.76 43.01
C GLY A 460 -2.91 7.68 44.03
N LYS A 461 -3.23 6.40 43.77
CA LYS A 461 -2.79 5.26 44.59
C LYS A 461 -1.31 4.86 44.35
N LEU A 462 -0.68 5.33 43.27
CA LEU A 462 0.67 4.90 42.91
C LEU A 462 1.73 5.45 43.86
N SER A 463 2.70 4.62 44.23
CA SER A 463 3.87 5.08 44.98
C SER A 463 4.69 6.09 44.15
N PRO A 464 5.46 7.00 44.80
CA PRO A 464 6.36 7.90 44.08
C PRO A 464 7.39 7.16 43.20
N ARG A 465 7.82 5.95 43.62
CA ARG A 465 8.71 5.07 42.85
C ARG A 465 8.04 4.61 41.55
N VAL A 466 6.85 4.02 41.64
CA VAL A 466 6.12 3.51 40.47
C VAL A 466 5.71 4.65 39.53
N THR A 467 5.27 5.77 40.09
CA THR A 467 4.94 6.98 39.33
C THR A 467 6.16 7.45 38.52
N ALA A 468 7.33 7.55 39.13
CA ALA A 468 8.57 7.92 38.44
C ALA A 468 9.01 6.90 37.37
N ILE A 469 8.77 5.60 37.59
CA ILE A 469 9.05 4.55 36.60
C ILE A 469 8.14 4.71 35.37
N ILE A 470 6.83 4.85 35.57
CA ILE A 470 5.85 5.03 34.48
C ILE A 470 6.13 6.34 33.73
N GLU A 471 6.41 7.44 34.44
CA GLU A 471 6.82 8.71 33.85
C GLU A 471 8.07 8.57 32.96
N ALA A 472 9.14 7.93 33.47
CA ALA A 472 10.40 7.79 32.75
C ALA A 472 10.29 6.90 31.50
N ASP A 473 9.62 5.75 31.62
CA ASP A 473 9.42 4.83 30.49
C ASP A 473 8.48 5.46 29.44
N THR A 474 7.47 6.23 29.86
CA THR A 474 6.64 7.09 28.98
C THR A 474 7.49 8.11 28.24
N TYR A 475 8.32 8.88 28.96
CA TYR A 475 9.20 9.91 28.39
C TYR A 475 10.14 9.34 27.33
N TRP A 476 10.80 8.19 27.59
CA TRP A 476 11.75 7.63 26.65
C TRP A 476 11.06 7.00 25.42
N CYS A 477 9.92 6.35 25.57
CA CYS A 477 9.15 5.84 24.44
C CYS A 477 8.55 6.97 23.58
N LEU A 478 8.04 8.04 24.20
CA LEU A 478 7.60 9.25 23.49
C LEU A 478 8.76 9.90 22.72
N SER A 479 9.93 10.04 23.36
CA SER A 479 11.13 10.57 22.70
C SER A 479 11.50 9.73 21.47
N ARG A 480 11.51 8.39 21.58
CA ARG A 480 11.79 7.48 20.46
C ARG A 480 10.80 7.58 19.31
N LEU A 481 9.52 7.84 19.59
CA LEU A 481 8.53 8.09 18.55
C LEU A 481 8.84 9.43 17.85
N LEU A 482 9.05 10.49 18.64
CA LEU A 482 9.27 11.85 18.12
C LEU A 482 10.59 11.98 17.35
N ASP A 483 11.66 11.26 17.73
CA ASP A 483 12.92 11.15 16.97
C ASP A 483 12.64 10.90 15.47
N ASN A 484 11.69 10.01 15.16
CA ASN A 484 11.37 9.54 13.80
C ASN A 484 10.44 10.49 13.00
N ILE A 485 9.88 11.50 13.65
CA ILE A 485 8.98 12.51 13.06
C ILE A 485 9.32 13.94 13.53
N THR A 486 10.60 14.19 13.82
CA THR A 486 11.09 15.46 14.38
C THR A 486 10.67 16.66 13.53
N ASP A 487 10.70 16.54 12.21
CA ASP A 487 10.36 17.60 11.26
C ASP A 487 8.86 17.94 11.20
N ASN A 488 7.99 17.17 11.87
CA ASN A 488 6.59 17.53 12.09
C ASN A 488 6.41 18.59 13.18
N TYR A 489 7.38 18.75 14.08
CA TYR A 489 7.24 19.59 15.29
C TYR A 489 8.32 20.66 15.44
N ILE A 490 9.24 20.81 14.49
CA ILE A 490 10.08 22.02 14.39
C ILE A 490 9.28 23.22 13.89
N HIS A 491 9.85 24.42 13.97
CA HIS A 491 9.27 25.65 13.42
C HIS A 491 8.76 25.45 11.96
N GLU A 492 7.62 26.06 11.64
CA GLU A 492 6.89 25.91 10.36
C GLU A 492 6.40 24.49 10.01
N GLN A 493 6.66 23.46 10.84
CA GLN A 493 6.18 22.08 10.69
C GLN A 493 6.29 21.49 9.26
N PRO A 494 7.45 21.60 8.58
CA PRO A 494 7.60 21.21 7.18
C PRO A 494 7.31 19.72 6.92
N GLY A 495 7.49 18.84 7.91
CA GLY A 495 7.12 17.43 7.82
C GLY A 495 5.61 17.18 7.74
N ILE A 496 4.79 18.02 8.39
CA ILE A 496 3.32 17.98 8.26
C ILE A 496 2.92 18.44 6.86
N ILE A 497 3.46 19.58 6.41
CA ILE A 497 3.17 20.15 5.09
C ILE A 497 3.56 19.16 3.99
N ARG A 498 4.71 18.48 4.11
CA ARG A 498 5.13 17.41 3.20
C ARG A 498 4.12 16.25 3.19
N GLN A 499 3.78 15.69 4.35
CA GLN A 499 2.85 14.55 4.43
C GLN A 499 1.44 14.87 3.89
N VAL A 500 0.93 16.09 4.10
CA VAL A 500 -0.36 16.54 3.54
C VAL A 500 -0.29 16.63 2.01
N ASN A 501 0.81 17.14 1.45
CA ASN A 501 1.04 17.13 0.01
C ASN A 501 1.20 15.70 -0.55
N ASP A 502 1.93 14.83 0.16
CA ASP A 502 2.09 13.42 -0.22
C ASP A 502 0.74 12.66 -0.19
N LEU A 503 -0.15 12.99 0.75
CA LEU A 503 -1.52 12.47 0.79
C LEU A 503 -2.33 12.91 -0.45
N ARG A 504 -2.34 14.21 -0.80
CA ARG A 504 -3.01 14.68 -2.04
C ARG A 504 -2.41 14.02 -3.29
N ASN A 505 -1.08 13.90 -3.34
CA ASN A 505 -0.33 13.24 -4.41
C ASN A 505 -0.50 11.71 -4.46
N LEU A 506 -1.12 11.11 -3.44
CA LEU A 506 -1.48 9.69 -3.39
C LEU A 506 -2.95 9.49 -3.80
N ILE A 507 -3.86 10.33 -3.31
CA ILE A 507 -5.29 10.32 -3.73
C ILE A 507 -5.42 10.60 -5.22
N SER A 508 -4.64 11.52 -5.79
CA SER A 508 -4.58 11.78 -7.24
C SER A 508 -4.19 10.59 -8.13
N LYS A 509 -3.79 9.46 -7.52
CA LYS A 509 -3.43 8.20 -8.19
C LYS A 509 -4.34 7.02 -7.83
N ILE A 510 -5.26 7.22 -6.87
CA ILE A 510 -6.17 6.18 -6.36
C ILE A 510 -7.61 6.51 -6.77
N ASP A 511 -8.06 7.75 -6.56
CA ASP A 511 -9.40 8.21 -6.89
C ASP A 511 -9.35 9.69 -7.35
N VAL A 512 -9.10 9.88 -8.64
CA VAL A 512 -9.07 11.20 -9.28
C VAL A 512 -10.41 11.93 -9.10
N SER A 513 -11.53 11.19 -9.21
CA SER A 513 -12.88 11.73 -9.04
C SER A 513 -13.18 12.23 -7.61
N LEU A 514 -12.49 11.72 -6.59
CA LEU A 514 -12.58 12.30 -5.23
C LEU A 514 -11.81 13.62 -5.15
N LEU A 515 -10.63 13.68 -5.78
CA LEU A 515 -9.82 14.90 -5.82
C LEU A 515 -10.53 16.01 -6.58
N GLU A 516 -11.11 15.70 -7.74
CA GLU A 516 -11.91 16.64 -8.55
C GLU A 516 -13.10 17.21 -7.75
N HIS A 517 -13.81 16.37 -6.98
CA HIS A 517 -14.92 16.82 -6.12
C HIS A 517 -14.45 17.74 -4.99
N LEU A 518 -13.37 17.38 -4.30
CA LEU A 518 -12.78 18.22 -3.25
C LEU A 518 -12.30 19.57 -3.81
N GLU A 519 -11.73 19.58 -5.02
CA GLU A 519 -11.26 20.80 -5.68
C GLU A 519 -12.41 21.65 -6.25
N SER A 520 -13.51 21.06 -6.72
CA SER A 520 -14.70 21.81 -7.13
C SER A 520 -15.46 22.45 -5.96
N GLU A 521 -15.46 21.79 -4.80
CA GLU A 521 -16.01 22.34 -3.55
C GLU A 521 -15.04 23.31 -2.83
N GLY A 522 -13.79 23.46 -3.31
CA GLY A 522 -12.79 24.34 -2.70
C GLY A 522 -12.21 23.83 -1.37
N VAL A 523 -12.29 22.53 -1.11
CA VAL A 523 -11.76 21.87 0.10
C VAL A 523 -10.26 21.60 -0.05
N GLU A 524 -9.43 22.36 0.66
CA GLU A 524 -7.99 22.11 0.68
C GLU A 524 -7.62 21.01 1.67
N PHE A 525 -6.73 20.10 1.26
CA PHE A 525 -6.27 18.98 2.10
C PHE A 525 -5.71 19.43 3.47
N ILE A 526 -5.12 20.62 3.56
CA ILE A 526 -4.58 21.17 4.81
C ILE A 526 -5.67 21.44 5.86
N GLN A 527 -6.91 21.73 5.46
CA GLN A 527 -8.03 22.11 6.34
C GLN A 527 -8.51 20.95 7.24
N PHE A 528 -8.23 19.70 6.87
CA PHE A 528 -8.53 18.51 7.67
C PHE A 528 -7.28 17.67 7.97
N ALA A 529 -6.45 17.38 6.96
CA ALA A 529 -5.34 16.43 7.10
C ALA A 529 -4.19 16.96 7.97
N PHE A 530 -4.09 18.28 8.21
CA PHE A 530 -3.15 18.82 9.19
C PHE A 530 -3.33 18.17 10.58
N ARG A 531 -4.59 18.06 11.04
CA ARG A 531 -4.91 17.45 12.35
C ARG A 531 -4.63 15.94 12.35
N TRP A 532 -4.93 15.27 11.23
CA TRP A 532 -4.67 13.85 11.06
C TRP A 532 -3.18 13.53 11.20
N MET A 533 -2.31 14.28 10.51
CA MET A 533 -0.85 14.09 10.57
C MET A 533 -0.25 14.55 11.91
N ASN A 534 -0.66 15.70 12.44
CA ASN A 534 -0.11 16.29 13.68
C ASN A 534 -0.50 15.52 14.95
N CYS A 535 -1.66 14.85 14.95
CA CYS A 535 -2.11 14.00 16.06
C CYS A 535 -2.11 12.51 15.71
N LEU A 536 -1.50 12.07 14.59
CA LEU A 536 -1.46 10.66 14.15
C LEU A 536 -2.84 9.95 14.18
N LEU A 537 -3.87 10.59 13.62
CA LEU A 537 -5.29 10.21 13.65
C LEU A 537 -5.93 10.07 15.06
N MET A 538 -5.25 10.43 16.15
CA MET A 538 -5.77 10.29 17.53
C MET A 538 -6.99 11.14 17.88
N ARG A 539 -7.35 12.11 17.04
CA ARG A 539 -8.59 12.88 17.16
C ARG A 539 -9.75 12.28 16.37
N GLU A 540 -9.47 11.29 15.52
CA GLU A 540 -10.42 10.69 14.58
C GLU A 540 -10.82 9.25 14.97
N LEU A 541 -10.06 8.60 15.85
CA LEU A 541 -10.23 7.20 16.29
C LEU A 541 -10.13 7.10 17.80
N SER A 542 -10.82 6.11 18.40
CA SER A 542 -10.73 5.86 19.85
C SER A 542 -9.33 5.35 20.25
N ILE A 543 -8.93 5.59 21.50
CA ILE A 543 -7.56 5.29 21.96
C ILE A 543 -7.22 3.79 21.86
N GLY A 544 -8.19 2.88 22.00
CA GLY A 544 -7.99 1.45 21.76
C GLY A 544 -7.67 1.11 20.30
N LEU A 545 -8.35 1.76 19.35
CA LEU A 545 -8.09 1.61 17.92
C LEU A 545 -6.73 2.22 17.53
N ILE A 546 -6.36 3.35 18.12
CA ILE A 546 -5.02 3.96 17.99
C ILE A 546 -3.93 3.00 18.50
N VAL A 547 -4.11 2.40 19.68
CA VAL A 547 -3.17 1.44 20.24
C VAL A 547 -3.02 0.22 19.32
N ARG A 548 -4.13 -0.34 18.80
CA ARG A 548 -4.09 -1.41 17.78
C ARG A 548 -3.41 -0.97 16.49
N MET A 549 -3.58 0.28 16.05
CA MET A 549 -2.92 0.83 14.86
C MET A 549 -1.40 0.98 15.09
N TRP A 550 -1.00 1.45 16.27
CA TRP A 550 0.40 1.67 16.63
C TRP A 550 1.18 0.35 16.83
N ASP A 551 0.53 -0.75 17.26
CA ASP A 551 1.11 -2.10 17.22
C ASP A 551 1.70 -2.41 15.82
N THR A 552 1.00 -2.02 14.75
CA THR A 552 1.45 -2.18 13.35
C THR A 552 2.50 -1.15 12.95
N TYR A 553 2.36 0.12 13.33
CA TYR A 553 3.34 1.17 12.99
C TYR A 553 4.71 0.90 13.63
N LEU A 554 4.73 0.31 14.82
CA LEU A 554 5.94 -0.15 15.52
C LEU A 554 6.55 -1.41 14.90
N SER A 555 5.78 -2.14 14.11
CA SER A 555 6.19 -3.36 13.43
C SER A 555 6.78 -3.12 12.03
N GLU A 556 6.35 -2.04 11.36
CA GLU A 556 6.96 -1.60 10.10
C GLU A 556 8.41 -1.12 10.29
N THR A 557 9.18 -1.08 9.20
CA THR A 557 10.61 -0.74 9.21
C THR A 557 10.90 0.35 8.17
N PRO A 558 11.57 1.48 8.52
CA PRO A 558 12.21 1.79 9.81
C PRO A 558 11.23 1.95 10.99
N LEU A 559 10.18 2.77 10.81
CA LEU A 559 8.95 2.83 11.62
C LEU A 559 7.82 3.40 10.75
N GLY A 560 6.56 3.09 11.08
CA GLY A 560 5.39 3.50 10.30
C GLY A 560 4.96 4.97 10.42
N PHE A 561 5.38 5.68 11.47
CA PHE A 561 4.85 7.01 11.86
C PHE A 561 5.01 8.15 10.84
N ASN A 562 5.87 7.98 9.83
CA ASN A 562 6.12 8.97 8.78
C ASN A 562 5.52 8.45 7.45
N ASN A 563 6.31 7.71 6.66
CA ASN A 563 5.90 7.25 5.32
C ASN A 563 4.66 6.35 5.28
N PHE A 564 4.43 5.45 6.26
CA PHE A 564 3.27 4.53 6.23
C PHE A 564 1.98 5.26 6.65
N HIS A 565 2.06 6.18 7.60
CA HIS A 565 0.93 6.98 8.08
C HIS A 565 0.18 7.70 6.94
N VAL A 566 0.89 8.20 5.92
CA VAL A 566 0.28 8.82 4.73
C VAL A 566 -0.63 7.84 3.97
N TYR A 567 -0.22 6.58 3.77
CA TYR A 567 -1.05 5.56 3.12
C TYR A 567 -2.25 5.15 4.00
N VAL A 568 -2.09 5.19 5.33
CA VAL A 568 -3.17 4.91 6.28
C VAL A 568 -4.21 6.05 6.28
N CYS A 569 -3.77 7.31 6.22
CA CYS A 569 -4.66 8.46 6.01
C CYS A 569 -5.39 8.40 4.65
N ALA A 570 -4.74 7.91 3.59
CA ALA A 570 -5.39 7.69 2.31
C ALA A 570 -6.46 6.59 2.39
N ALA A 571 -6.18 5.47 3.06
CA ALA A 571 -7.16 4.38 3.21
C ALA A 571 -8.34 4.81 4.09
N PHE A 572 -8.09 5.61 5.12
CA PHE A 572 -9.11 6.24 5.95
C PHE A 572 -10.04 7.15 5.12
N LEU A 573 -9.48 8.02 4.27
CA LEU A 573 -10.25 8.91 3.41
C LEU A 573 -11.07 8.16 2.35
N ILE A 574 -10.45 7.19 1.66
CA ILE A 574 -11.09 6.42 0.57
C ILE A 574 -12.26 5.56 1.09
N LYS A 575 -12.22 5.08 2.35
CA LYS A 575 -13.37 4.38 2.95
C LYS A 575 -14.66 5.22 2.98
N PHE A 576 -14.54 6.55 2.95
CA PHE A 576 -15.66 7.49 2.93
C PHE A 576 -15.91 8.17 1.57
N THR A 577 -15.16 7.81 0.50
CA THR A 577 -15.32 8.36 -0.87
C THR A 577 -16.78 8.55 -1.29
N ASN A 578 -17.61 7.52 -1.09
CA ASN A 578 -18.99 7.49 -1.57
C ASN A 578 -19.90 8.46 -0.80
N GLU A 579 -19.60 8.75 0.46
CA GLU A 579 -20.32 9.74 1.27
C GLU A 579 -19.84 11.15 0.95
N LEU A 580 -18.52 11.35 0.81
CA LEU A 580 -17.91 12.65 0.52
C LEU A 580 -18.32 13.24 -0.84
N LYS A 581 -18.47 12.40 -1.88
CA LYS A 581 -18.94 12.81 -3.22
C LYS A 581 -20.42 13.20 -3.28
N GLN A 582 -21.14 13.18 -2.15
CA GLN A 582 -22.53 13.61 -2.03
C GLN A 582 -22.68 14.86 -1.15
N LYS A 583 -21.57 15.53 -0.80
CA LYS A 583 -21.50 16.59 0.22
C LYS A 583 -20.91 17.88 -0.32
N ASP A 584 -21.39 18.99 0.22
CA ASP A 584 -20.82 20.33 -0.03
C ASP A 584 -19.59 20.61 0.84
N PHE A 585 -18.88 21.70 0.57
CA PHE A 585 -17.74 22.21 1.35
C PHE A 585 -17.92 22.13 2.87
N GLN A 586 -19.05 22.58 3.42
CA GLN A 586 -19.28 22.63 4.88
C GLN A 586 -19.53 21.22 5.43
N GLU A 587 -20.34 20.42 4.73
CA GLU A 587 -20.58 19.03 5.09
C GLU A 587 -19.31 18.18 5.02
N ILE A 588 -18.47 18.36 4.00
CA ILE A 588 -17.18 17.66 3.85
C ILE A 588 -16.26 17.99 5.03
N LEU A 589 -16.05 19.27 5.35
CA LEU A 589 -15.16 19.65 6.45
C LEU A 589 -15.70 19.18 7.80
N LEU A 590 -16.99 19.31 8.07
CA LEU A 590 -17.60 18.82 9.31
C LEU A 590 -17.46 17.29 9.44
N PHE A 591 -17.63 16.55 8.35
CA PHE A 591 -17.48 15.09 8.30
C PHE A 591 -16.01 14.65 8.48
N LEU A 592 -15.06 15.25 7.76
CA LEU A 592 -13.64 14.91 7.86
C LEU A 592 -13.01 15.32 9.20
N GLN A 593 -13.64 16.26 9.92
CA GLN A 593 -13.28 16.63 11.29
C GLN A 593 -14.09 15.89 12.37
N ASN A 594 -15.13 15.12 12.02
CA ASN A 594 -15.92 14.31 12.95
C ASN A 594 -16.38 12.99 12.27
N PRO A 595 -15.44 12.16 11.76
CA PRO A 595 -15.80 10.99 10.97
C PRO A 595 -16.55 9.95 11.82
N PRO A 596 -17.46 9.14 11.24
CA PRO A 596 -18.34 8.22 11.98
C PRO A 596 -17.60 6.96 12.46
N THR A 597 -16.63 7.13 13.35
CA THR A 597 -15.70 6.09 13.83
C THR A 597 -16.09 5.47 15.18
N SER A 598 -17.14 5.97 15.84
CA SER A 598 -17.63 5.47 17.13
C SER A 598 -18.08 4.00 17.10
N VAL A 599 -18.45 3.48 15.92
CA VAL A 599 -18.86 2.08 15.70
C VAL A 599 -17.73 1.17 15.21
N TRP A 600 -16.52 1.70 15.02
CA TRP A 600 -15.41 0.94 14.44
C TRP A 600 -14.81 -0.07 15.41
N THR A 601 -14.32 -1.17 14.84
CA THR A 601 -13.70 -2.28 15.55
C THR A 601 -12.23 -2.47 15.17
N GLU A 602 -11.50 -3.33 15.88
CA GLU A 602 -10.13 -3.71 15.46
C GLU A 602 -10.07 -4.25 14.02
N LYS A 603 -11.16 -4.85 13.51
CA LYS A 603 -11.25 -5.35 12.13
C LYS A 603 -11.27 -4.23 11.09
N ASP A 604 -11.90 -3.10 11.41
CA ASP A 604 -11.91 -1.93 10.54
C ASP A 604 -10.52 -1.32 10.40
N VAL A 605 -9.76 -1.29 11.50
CA VAL A 605 -8.35 -0.87 11.53
C VAL A 605 -7.47 -1.88 10.81
N GLU A 606 -7.69 -3.19 11.00
CA GLU A 606 -6.96 -4.25 10.29
C GLU A 606 -7.17 -4.20 8.77
N LEU A 607 -8.40 -3.91 8.30
CA LEU A 607 -8.69 -3.69 6.89
C LEU A 607 -7.99 -2.43 6.35
N MET A 608 -8.12 -1.29 7.04
CA MET A 608 -7.48 -0.03 6.65
C MET A 608 -5.95 -0.16 6.56
N LEU A 609 -5.33 -0.83 7.53
CA LEU A 609 -3.89 -1.13 7.54
C LEU A 609 -3.48 -2.04 6.38
N SER A 610 -4.33 -3.01 6.01
CA SER A 610 -4.07 -3.94 4.91
C SER A 610 -4.11 -3.23 3.55
N GLU A 611 -5.09 -2.35 3.33
CA GLU A 611 -5.20 -1.52 2.13
C GLU A 611 -4.02 -0.54 2.01
N ALA A 612 -3.71 0.19 3.09
CA ALA A 612 -2.55 1.07 3.17
C ALA A 612 -1.23 0.36 2.85
N PHE A 613 -1.04 -0.88 3.35
CA PHE A 613 0.16 -1.69 3.14
C PHE A 613 0.29 -2.19 1.69
N ILE A 614 -0.83 -2.50 1.03
CA ILE A 614 -0.85 -2.84 -0.41
C ILE A 614 -0.39 -1.64 -1.24
N TRP A 615 -0.89 -0.43 -0.93
CA TRP A 615 -0.52 0.80 -1.65
C TRP A 615 0.92 1.23 -1.35
N GLN A 616 1.35 1.19 -0.08
CA GLN A 616 2.71 1.52 0.35
C GLN A 616 3.77 0.71 -0.40
N ARG A 617 3.53 -0.59 -0.60
CA ARG A 617 4.52 -1.50 -1.18
C ARG A 617 4.61 -1.46 -2.70
N ARG A 618 3.85 -0.58 -3.38
CA ARG A 618 3.85 -0.31 -4.84
C ARG A 618 4.03 -1.55 -5.73
N THR A 619 3.48 -2.67 -5.26
CA THR A 619 3.65 -3.99 -5.86
C THR A 619 2.44 -4.23 -6.77
N ILE A 620 2.57 -3.84 -8.04
CA ILE A 620 1.46 -3.90 -9.00
C ILE A 620 1.30 -5.34 -9.46
N LEU A 621 0.18 -5.94 -9.06
CA LEU A 621 -0.16 -7.31 -9.41
C LEU A 621 -0.61 -7.39 -10.88
N ALA A 622 -0.15 -8.40 -11.61
CA ALA A 622 -0.61 -8.69 -12.97
C ALA A 622 -2.15 -8.86 -13.08
N SER A 623 -2.83 -9.22 -11.99
CA SER A 623 -4.30 -9.23 -11.95
C SER A 623 -4.95 -7.86 -12.06
N THR A 624 -4.28 -6.78 -11.66
CA THR A 624 -4.79 -5.40 -11.79
C THR A 624 -4.64 -4.94 -13.24
N ILE A 625 -3.45 -5.16 -13.82
CA ILE A 625 -3.13 -4.82 -15.22
C ILE A 625 -4.01 -5.61 -16.20
N ALA A 626 -4.20 -6.91 -15.95
CA ALA A 626 -4.98 -7.77 -16.85
C ALA A 626 -6.47 -7.38 -16.94
N LYS A 627 -7.06 -6.67 -15.96
CA LYS A 627 -8.50 -6.37 -15.93
C LYS A 627 -9.02 -5.71 -17.22
N GLN A 628 -8.30 -4.73 -17.76
CA GLN A 628 -8.73 -4.02 -18.97
C GLN A 628 -8.79 -4.96 -20.18
N TYR A 629 -7.73 -5.74 -20.40
CA TYR A 629 -7.64 -6.74 -21.47
C TYR A 629 -8.64 -7.89 -21.28
N VAL A 630 -8.91 -8.32 -20.04
CA VAL A 630 -9.96 -9.32 -19.74
C VAL A 630 -11.32 -8.83 -20.23
N THR A 631 -11.67 -7.57 -19.96
CA THR A 631 -12.94 -6.96 -20.39
C THR A 631 -13.00 -6.75 -21.90
N GLU A 632 -11.92 -6.27 -22.53
CA GLU A 632 -11.75 -6.16 -23.99
C GLU A 632 -12.02 -7.50 -24.69
N ILE A 633 -11.26 -8.53 -24.30
CA ILE A 633 -11.31 -9.89 -24.89
C ILE A 633 -12.68 -10.54 -24.66
N THR A 634 -13.20 -10.49 -23.44
CA THR A 634 -14.52 -11.09 -23.12
C THR A 634 -15.65 -10.42 -23.92
N SER A 635 -15.52 -9.13 -24.26
CA SER A 635 -16.49 -8.43 -25.10
C SER A 635 -16.37 -8.84 -26.57
N GLN A 636 -15.16 -9.02 -27.09
CA GLN A 636 -14.93 -9.55 -28.44
C GLN A 636 -15.42 -11.00 -28.60
N VAL A 637 -15.14 -11.89 -27.63
CA VAL A 637 -15.62 -13.29 -27.66
C VAL A 637 -17.15 -13.36 -27.69
N LYS A 638 -17.85 -12.48 -26.97
CA LYS A 638 -19.32 -12.38 -26.99
C LYS A 638 -19.90 -11.87 -28.32
N ALA A 639 -19.09 -11.24 -29.17
CA ALA A 639 -19.50 -10.79 -30.51
C ALA A 639 -19.29 -11.87 -31.59
N LEU A 640 -18.60 -12.98 -31.27
CA LEU A 640 -18.47 -14.12 -32.16
C LEU A 640 -19.70 -15.04 -32.07
N SER A 641 -20.08 -15.63 -33.20
CA SER A 641 -21.17 -16.61 -33.30
C SER A 641 -20.80 -18.01 -32.78
N PHE A 642 -19.53 -18.22 -32.42
CA PHE A 642 -18.97 -19.48 -31.93
C PHE A 642 -17.98 -19.20 -30.79
N LYS A 643 -17.69 -20.21 -29.97
CA LYS A 643 -16.61 -20.15 -28.97
C LYS A 643 -15.30 -20.58 -29.62
N PRO A 644 -14.25 -19.76 -29.65
CA PRO A 644 -12.98 -20.18 -30.22
C PRO A 644 -12.28 -21.20 -29.33
N LYS A 645 -11.56 -22.13 -29.95
CA LYS A 645 -10.90 -23.25 -29.27
C LYS A 645 -9.38 -23.15 -29.27
N LEU A 646 -8.81 -23.16 -28.06
CA LEU A 646 -7.38 -23.24 -27.81
C LEU A 646 -6.98 -24.66 -27.37
N VAL A 647 -6.02 -25.26 -28.07
CA VAL A 647 -5.40 -26.55 -27.70
C VAL A 647 -4.02 -26.30 -27.10
N GLY A 648 -3.82 -26.70 -25.84
CA GLY A 648 -2.53 -26.65 -25.16
C GLY A 648 -1.86 -28.01 -25.12
N PHE A 649 -0.59 -28.11 -25.53
CA PHE A 649 0.20 -29.34 -25.51
C PHE A 649 1.22 -29.36 -24.36
N LEU A 650 1.08 -30.35 -23.47
CA LEU A 650 1.99 -30.59 -22.35
C LEU A 650 2.69 -31.93 -22.54
N ALA A 651 4.01 -31.90 -22.73
CA ALA A 651 4.86 -33.06 -22.97
C ALA A 651 6.15 -33.07 -22.12
N ASN A 652 6.18 -32.28 -21.05
CA ASN A 652 7.21 -32.28 -20.02
C ASN A 652 6.59 -32.57 -18.65
N ASP A 653 7.43 -33.02 -17.72
CA ASP A 653 7.06 -33.36 -16.34
C ASP A 653 7.27 -32.18 -15.38
N ASP A 654 7.29 -30.94 -15.90
CA ASP A 654 7.52 -29.74 -15.10
C ASP A 654 6.24 -29.30 -14.38
N SER A 655 6.32 -29.31 -13.05
CA SER A 655 5.27 -28.79 -12.15
C SER A 655 4.90 -27.33 -12.41
N ALA A 656 5.84 -26.49 -12.88
CA ALA A 656 5.54 -25.08 -13.18
C ALA A 656 4.75 -24.96 -14.50
N ALA A 657 5.13 -25.69 -15.54
CA ALA A 657 4.34 -25.85 -16.77
C ALA A 657 2.94 -26.41 -16.49
N GLU A 658 2.80 -27.43 -15.64
CA GLU A 658 1.50 -27.97 -15.24
C GLU A 658 0.64 -26.95 -14.47
N MET A 659 1.20 -26.22 -13.51
CA MET A 659 0.47 -25.16 -12.81
C MET A 659 0.03 -24.05 -13.78
N TYR A 660 0.89 -23.66 -14.72
CA TYR A 660 0.57 -22.65 -15.72
C TYR A 660 -0.55 -23.12 -16.67
N ALA A 661 -0.51 -24.37 -17.14
CA ALA A 661 -1.57 -24.97 -17.96
C ALA A 661 -2.93 -25.02 -17.24
N ASN A 662 -2.94 -25.29 -15.94
CA ASN A 662 -4.15 -25.23 -15.10
C ASN A 662 -4.68 -23.80 -14.86
N TRP A 663 -3.83 -22.78 -14.96
CA TRP A 663 -4.25 -21.37 -14.93
C TRP A 663 -4.73 -20.88 -16.30
N SER A 664 -4.11 -21.33 -17.40
CA SER A 664 -4.58 -21.09 -18.76
C SER A 664 -6.03 -21.58 -18.92
N ALA A 665 -6.31 -22.84 -18.56
CA ALA A 665 -7.65 -23.44 -18.62
C ALA A 665 -8.74 -22.56 -17.97
N LYS A 666 -8.56 -22.25 -16.68
CA LYS A 666 -9.50 -21.44 -15.88
C LYS A 666 -9.69 -20.02 -16.41
N THR A 667 -8.67 -19.47 -17.07
CA THR A 667 -8.73 -18.13 -17.66
C THR A 667 -9.48 -18.16 -19.00
N CYS A 668 -9.27 -19.19 -19.82
CA CYS A 668 -9.99 -19.42 -21.08
C CYS A 668 -11.49 -19.60 -20.82
N GLU A 669 -11.85 -20.49 -19.89
CA GLU A 669 -13.23 -20.77 -19.49
C GLU A 669 -13.96 -19.50 -19.02
N LEU A 670 -13.30 -18.68 -18.18
CA LEU A 670 -13.85 -17.45 -17.63
C LEU A 670 -14.05 -16.34 -18.68
N MET A 671 -13.23 -16.31 -19.74
CA MET A 671 -13.39 -15.39 -20.87
C MET A 671 -14.33 -15.92 -21.97
N GLY A 672 -14.76 -17.20 -21.89
CA GLY A 672 -15.71 -17.81 -22.81
C GLY A 672 -15.13 -18.69 -23.92
N PHE A 673 -13.81 -18.90 -23.94
CA PHE A 673 -13.12 -19.80 -24.89
C PHE A 673 -13.34 -21.27 -24.52
N GLU A 674 -13.22 -22.18 -25.51
CA GLU A 674 -13.00 -23.61 -25.25
C GLU A 674 -11.50 -23.88 -25.08
N TYR A 675 -11.12 -24.70 -24.10
CA TYR A 675 -9.72 -25.06 -23.86
C TYR A 675 -9.55 -26.58 -23.72
N GLU A 676 -8.58 -27.15 -24.45
CA GLU A 676 -8.28 -28.57 -24.42
C GLU A 676 -6.79 -28.82 -24.11
N LEU A 677 -6.50 -29.46 -22.97
CA LEU A 677 -5.12 -29.83 -22.59
C LEU A 677 -4.76 -31.23 -23.11
N ARG A 678 -3.99 -31.30 -24.19
CA ARG A 678 -3.48 -32.55 -24.76
C ARG A 678 -2.14 -32.91 -24.10
N ARG A 679 -2.17 -33.87 -23.18
CA ARG A 679 -0.96 -34.53 -22.65
C ARG A 679 -0.46 -35.57 -23.66
N ARG A 680 0.84 -35.55 -23.98
CA ARG A 680 1.48 -36.45 -24.95
C ARG A 680 2.90 -36.82 -24.51
N ALA A 681 3.39 -37.98 -24.93
CA ALA A 681 4.81 -38.29 -24.79
C ALA A 681 5.61 -37.41 -25.77
N LYS A 682 6.89 -37.15 -25.44
CA LYS A 682 7.75 -36.26 -26.24
C LYS A 682 7.86 -36.65 -27.73
N HIS A 683 7.81 -37.95 -28.02
CA HIS A 683 7.85 -38.48 -29.40
C HIS A 683 6.50 -38.40 -30.14
N ASP A 684 5.36 -38.33 -29.43
CA ASP A 684 4.03 -38.21 -30.05
C ASP A 684 3.67 -36.76 -30.41
N LEU A 685 4.41 -35.78 -29.87
CA LEU A 685 4.06 -34.37 -29.93
C LEU A 685 3.99 -33.84 -31.37
N GLU A 686 4.95 -34.20 -32.22
CA GLU A 686 4.97 -33.83 -33.65
C GLU A 686 3.70 -34.31 -34.38
N SER A 687 3.38 -35.60 -34.27
CA SER A 687 2.17 -36.20 -34.84
C SER A 687 0.90 -35.51 -34.33
N ALA A 688 0.86 -35.15 -33.05
CA ALA A 688 -0.30 -34.51 -32.43
C ALA A 688 -0.45 -33.02 -32.80
N LEU A 689 0.66 -32.30 -33.06
CA LEU A 689 0.67 -30.94 -33.60
C LEU A 689 0.15 -30.93 -35.04
N ILE A 690 0.61 -31.87 -35.88
CA ILE A 690 0.12 -32.03 -37.27
C ILE A 690 -1.39 -32.30 -37.28
N GLN A 691 -1.89 -33.15 -36.36
CA GLN A 691 -3.33 -33.39 -36.21
C GLN A 691 -4.09 -32.12 -35.78
N ALA A 692 -3.57 -31.31 -34.87
CA ALA A 692 -4.22 -30.06 -34.43
C ALA A 692 -4.18 -28.96 -35.51
N ASN A 693 -3.12 -28.89 -36.32
CA ASN A 693 -3.05 -28.00 -37.47
C ASN A 693 -4.19 -28.30 -38.47
N ASN A 694 -4.45 -29.57 -38.74
CA ASN A 694 -5.45 -30.03 -39.71
C ASN A 694 -6.89 -30.11 -39.16
N ASP A 695 -7.11 -29.88 -37.86
CA ASP A 695 -8.45 -29.88 -37.25
C ASP A 695 -9.10 -28.49 -37.37
N ASP A 696 -10.09 -28.33 -38.25
CA ASP A 696 -10.83 -27.07 -38.43
C ASP A 696 -11.58 -26.58 -37.18
N LYS A 697 -11.75 -27.43 -36.16
CA LYS A 697 -12.33 -27.03 -34.86
C LYS A 697 -11.31 -26.41 -33.90
N VAL A 698 -10.04 -26.32 -34.28
CA VAL A 698 -8.95 -25.75 -33.47
C VAL A 698 -8.54 -24.41 -34.06
N ASP A 699 -8.84 -23.32 -33.36
CA ASP A 699 -8.47 -21.96 -33.76
C ASP A 699 -7.03 -21.60 -33.32
N GLY A 700 -6.55 -22.18 -32.22
CA GLY A 700 -5.24 -21.87 -31.64
C GLY A 700 -4.51 -23.07 -31.05
N ILE A 701 -3.18 -23.05 -31.12
CA ILE A 701 -2.27 -24.09 -30.62
C ILE A 701 -1.17 -23.45 -29.77
N MET A 702 -0.96 -23.99 -28.56
CA MET A 702 0.06 -23.58 -27.60
C MET A 702 0.90 -24.79 -27.16
N VAL A 703 2.19 -24.63 -26.89
CA VAL A 703 3.09 -25.71 -26.44
C VAL A 703 3.88 -25.26 -25.20
N TYR A 704 3.76 -26.00 -24.11
CA TYR A 704 4.42 -25.67 -22.83
C TYR A 704 5.92 -26.02 -22.83
N PHE A 705 6.73 -25.24 -23.55
CA PHE A 705 8.19 -25.36 -23.63
C PHE A 705 8.91 -25.13 -22.27
N PRO A 706 10.13 -25.68 -22.07
CA PRO A 706 10.89 -26.53 -22.98
C PRO A 706 10.46 -27.99 -22.95
N ILE A 707 10.55 -28.71 -24.08
CA ILE A 707 10.23 -30.15 -24.15
C ILE A 707 11.53 -30.96 -24.19
N PHE A 708 12.46 -30.59 -25.07
CA PHE A 708 13.79 -31.18 -25.18
C PHE A 708 14.90 -30.26 -24.64
N GLY A 709 14.70 -28.94 -24.66
CA GLY A 709 15.70 -27.96 -24.22
C GLY A 709 16.83 -27.71 -25.22
N ASP A 710 16.71 -28.20 -26.44
CA ASP A 710 17.69 -28.05 -27.53
C ASP A 710 17.03 -27.53 -28.83
N LYS A 711 17.64 -27.78 -29.98
CA LYS A 711 17.12 -27.35 -31.29
C LYS A 711 15.83 -28.09 -31.72
N GLN A 712 15.45 -29.19 -31.08
CA GLN A 712 14.19 -29.88 -31.38
C GLN A 712 12.99 -29.03 -30.95
N ASP A 713 13.11 -28.27 -29.86
CA ASP A 713 12.07 -27.30 -29.45
C ASP A 713 11.87 -26.21 -30.51
N GLN A 714 12.94 -25.77 -31.19
CA GLN A 714 12.86 -24.81 -32.30
C GLN A 714 12.15 -25.41 -33.52
N TYR A 715 12.41 -26.69 -33.83
CA TYR A 715 11.71 -27.40 -34.90
C TYR A 715 10.20 -27.53 -34.62
N LEU A 716 9.82 -27.92 -33.40
CA LEU A 716 8.42 -28.00 -32.97
C LEU A 716 7.69 -26.65 -33.11
N GLN A 717 8.35 -25.52 -32.83
CA GLN A 717 7.78 -24.18 -33.03
C GLN A 717 7.46 -23.89 -34.50
N GLN A 718 8.25 -24.42 -35.44
CA GLN A 718 8.03 -24.21 -36.88
C GLN A 718 6.98 -25.17 -37.48
N LEU A 719 6.63 -26.24 -36.77
CA LEU A 719 5.52 -27.11 -37.16
C LEU A 719 4.14 -26.49 -36.87
N ILE A 720 4.03 -25.48 -36.01
CA ILE A 720 2.76 -24.82 -35.73
C ILE A 720 2.39 -23.91 -36.91
N SER A 721 1.19 -24.10 -37.46
CA SER A 721 0.66 -23.26 -38.53
C SER A 721 0.61 -21.80 -38.10
N THR A 722 1.04 -20.89 -38.96
CA THR A 722 0.91 -19.44 -38.73
C THR A 722 -0.54 -18.99 -38.57
N GLU A 723 -1.53 -19.77 -39.02
CA GLU A 723 -2.95 -19.47 -38.74
C GLU A 723 -3.37 -19.79 -37.28
N LYS A 724 -2.57 -20.56 -36.53
CA LYS A 724 -2.93 -21.10 -35.20
C LYS A 724 -1.89 -20.83 -34.10
N ASP A 725 -0.72 -20.28 -34.43
CA ASP A 725 0.35 -19.92 -33.50
C ASP A 725 -0.02 -18.71 -32.63
N VAL A 726 -0.70 -18.95 -31.50
CA VAL A 726 -1.10 -17.91 -30.54
C VAL A 726 0.07 -17.36 -29.73
N GLU A 727 1.17 -18.09 -29.64
CA GLU A 727 2.36 -17.71 -28.88
C GLU A 727 3.28 -16.79 -29.67
N GLY A 728 3.23 -16.84 -31.01
CA GLY A 728 4.01 -16.00 -31.94
C GLY A 728 5.42 -16.51 -32.18
N LEU A 729 5.66 -17.82 -32.07
CA LEU A 729 6.98 -18.46 -32.10
C LEU A 729 7.40 -18.95 -33.50
N ASN A 730 6.53 -18.86 -34.50
CA ASN A 730 6.87 -19.14 -35.89
C ASN A 730 7.89 -18.11 -36.43
N PHE A 731 8.82 -18.56 -37.27
CA PHE A 731 9.88 -17.76 -37.87
C PHE A 731 9.35 -16.53 -38.61
N LEU A 732 8.16 -16.60 -39.23
CA LEU A 732 7.52 -15.45 -39.86
C LEU A 732 7.33 -14.28 -38.86
N TYR A 733 6.87 -14.58 -37.64
CA TYR A 733 6.61 -13.58 -36.62
C TYR A 733 7.89 -13.05 -35.97
N TYR A 734 8.90 -13.89 -35.76
CA TYR A 734 10.22 -13.42 -35.35
C TYR A 734 10.90 -12.54 -36.40
N HIS A 735 10.89 -12.96 -37.68
CA HIS A 735 11.42 -12.16 -38.78
C HIS A 735 10.78 -10.77 -38.80
N ASN A 736 9.44 -10.73 -38.74
CA ASN A 736 8.68 -9.49 -38.75
C ASN A 736 9.00 -8.61 -37.53
N LEU A 737 9.06 -9.18 -36.32
CA LEU A 737 9.45 -8.46 -35.11
C LEU A 737 10.87 -7.86 -35.23
N TYR A 738 11.86 -8.66 -35.61
CA TYR A 738 13.25 -8.19 -35.73
C TYR A 738 13.42 -7.14 -36.85
N HIS A 739 12.59 -7.19 -37.90
CA HIS A 739 12.58 -6.23 -39.00
C HIS A 739 11.60 -5.05 -38.79
N ASN A 740 10.92 -4.99 -37.64
CA ASN A 740 9.91 -3.97 -37.29
C ASN A 740 8.69 -3.91 -38.25
N ILE A 741 8.36 -5.04 -38.88
CA ILE A 741 7.20 -5.21 -39.76
C ILE A 741 5.96 -5.50 -38.91
N ARG A 742 4.98 -4.59 -38.90
CA ARG A 742 3.76 -4.72 -38.08
C ARG A 742 2.56 -5.36 -38.80
N PHE A 743 2.61 -5.47 -40.13
CA PHE A 743 1.53 -6.02 -40.97
C PHE A 743 2.00 -7.16 -41.88
N LEU A 744 1.08 -8.09 -42.18
CA LEU A 744 1.30 -9.24 -43.06
C LEU A 744 0.95 -8.95 -44.53
N ASP A 745 0.08 -7.97 -44.79
CA ASP A 745 -0.33 -7.57 -46.14
C ASP A 745 -0.11 -6.07 -46.48
N PRO A 746 1.15 -5.57 -46.50
CA PRO A 746 1.46 -4.29 -47.12
C PRO A 746 1.08 -4.26 -48.62
N PRO A 747 0.53 -3.16 -49.15
CA PRO A 747 0.27 -1.88 -48.49
C PRO A 747 -1.11 -1.78 -47.83
N THR A 748 -1.97 -2.80 -47.93
CA THR A 748 -3.33 -2.76 -47.36
C THR A 748 -3.34 -2.66 -45.84
N ASN A 749 -2.37 -3.30 -45.15
CA ASN A 749 -2.19 -3.22 -43.70
C ASN A 749 -3.45 -3.62 -42.89
N GLU A 750 -4.21 -4.60 -43.38
CA GLU A 750 -5.45 -5.07 -42.75
C GLU A 750 -5.18 -6.27 -41.82
N GLN A 751 -4.18 -7.09 -42.17
CA GLN A 751 -3.73 -8.22 -41.35
C GLN A 751 -2.52 -7.83 -40.51
N LYS A 752 -2.67 -7.78 -39.17
CA LYS A 752 -1.56 -7.49 -38.26
C LYS A 752 -0.70 -8.72 -38.02
N SER A 753 0.62 -8.52 -38.00
CA SER A 753 1.58 -9.56 -37.61
C SER A 753 1.39 -9.90 -36.13
N ILE A 754 1.48 -11.18 -35.78
CA ILE A 754 1.48 -11.59 -34.38
C ILE A 754 2.81 -11.18 -33.75
N LEU A 755 2.76 -10.75 -32.50
CA LEU A 755 3.94 -10.49 -31.65
C LEU A 755 3.97 -11.56 -30.54
N PRO A 756 5.16 -12.04 -30.13
CA PRO A 756 5.23 -13.10 -29.14
C PRO A 756 4.56 -12.70 -27.82
N CYS A 757 3.70 -13.56 -27.27
CA CYS A 757 2.72 -13.14 -26.26
C CYS A 757 3.36 -12.63 -24.95
N THR A 758 4.54 -13.14 -24.57
CA THR A 758 5.27 -12.73 -23.36
C THR A 758 5.97 -11.37 -23.55
N PRO A 759 6.78 -11.12 -24.60
CA PRO A 759 7.22 -9.77 -24.96
C PRO A 759 6.08 -8.75 -25.11
N LEU A 760 4.96 -9.12 -25.75
CA LEU A 760 3.78 -8.26 -25.87
C LEU A 760 3.17 -7.91 -24.50
N ALA A 761 3.12 -8.87 -23.58
CA ALA A 761 2.71 -8.60 -22.20
C ALA A 761 3.67 -7.64 -21.47
N MET A 762 4.97 -7.62 -21.80
CA MET A 762 5.90 -6.64 -21.21
C MET A 762 5.67 -5.24 -21.74
N VAL A 763 5.42 -5.07 -23.04
CA VAL A 763 4.98 -3.79 -23.62
C VAL A 763 3.70 -3.31 -22.93
N LYS A 764 2.68 -4.16 -22.84
CA LYS A 764 1.40 -3.80 -22.22
C LYS A 764 1.46 -3.58 -20.69
N ILE A 765 2.44 -4.17 -19.99
CA ILE A 765 2.75 -3.80 -18.61
C ILE A 765 3.46 -2.42 -18.55
N LEU A 766 4.47 -2.17 -19.38
CA LEU A 766 5.22 -0.90 -19.37
C LEU A 766 4.36 0.30 -19.79
N GLU A 767 3.40 0.11 -20.68
CA GLU A 767 2.36 1.10 -20.99
C GLU A 767 1.46 1.40 -19.78
N TYR A 768 0.95 0.37 -19.10
CA TYR A 768 0.13 0.53 -17.89
C TYR A 768 0.89 1.22 -16.75
N LEU A 769 2.19 0.95 -16.63
CA LEU A 769 3.07 1.57 -15.64
C LEU A 769 3.52 3.01 -16.00
N GLY A 770 3.05 3.55 -17.14
CA GLY A 770 3.38 4.93 -17.57
C GLY A 770 4.82 5.12 -18.06
N VAL A 771 5.53 4.05 -18.42
CA VAL A 771 6.90 4.12 -18.95
C VAL A 771 6.90 4.58 -20.41
N TYR A 772 5.88 4.19 -21.17
CA TYR A 772 5.65 4.66 -22.54
C TYR A 772 5.11 6.10 -22.51
N ASN A 773 5.86 7.04 -23.07
CA ASN A 773 5.47 8.44 -23.17
C ASN A 773 4.46 8.64 -24.32
N LYS A 774 3.18 8.79 -23.99
CA LYS A 774 2.08 9.00 -24.95
C LYS A 774 2.19 10.30 -25.76
N HIS A 775 2.99 11.28 -25.34
CA HIS A 775 3.23 12.52 -26.10
C HIS A 775 4.20 12.33 -27.29
N LEU A 776 4.87 11.17 -27.38
CA LEU A 776 5.72 10.82 -28.51
C LEU A 776 4.93 9.97 -29.54
N HIS A 777 5.27 10.13 -30.81
CA HIS A 777 4.68 9.34 -31.89
C HIS A 777 4.84 7.83 -31.67
N TYR A 778 3.89 7.05 -32.20
CA TYR A 778 3.93 5.58 -32.17
C TYR A 778 5.26 5.05 -32.74
N GLY A 779 5.76 3.95 -32.16
CA GLY A 779 7.11 3.44 -32.46
C GLY A 779 8.28 4.27 -31.90
N ASN A 780 8.04 5.42 -31.26
CA ASN A 780 9.08 6.18 -30.54
C ASN A 780 8.70 6.44 -29.06
N ARG A 781 7.64 5.81 -28.54
CA ARG A 781 7.07 6.03 -27.19
C ARG A 781 8.05 5.69 -26.05
N LEU A 782 9.16 4.98 -26.30
CA LEU A 782 10.24 4.72 -25.34
C LEU A 782 11.54 5.53 -25.57
N TYR A 783 11.53 6.54 -26.44
CA TYR A 783 12.73 7.33 -26.72
C TYR A 783 13.35 7.94 -25.44
N GLY A 784 14.67 7.80 -25.32
CA GLY A 784 15.44 8.26 -24.16
C GLY A 784 15.41 7.33 -22.94
N LYS A 785 14.62 6.24 -22.93
CA LYS A 785 14.59 5.27 -21.83
C LYS A 785 15.71 4.23 -21.93
N LYS A 786 16.34 3.94 -20.79
CA LYS A 786 17.33 2.87 -20.61
C LYS A 786 16.67 1.67 -19.92
N VAL A 787 16.72 0.50 -20.55
CA VAL A 787 16.12 -0.74 -20.04
C VAL A 787 17.20 -1.81 -19.89
N LEU A 788 17.25 -2.50 -18.75
CA LEU A 788 18.02 -3.73 -18.59
C LEU A 788 17.10 -4.96 -18.73
N VAL A 789 17.43 -5.88 -19.63
CA VAL A 789 16.75 -7.18 -19.79
C VAL A 789 17.73 -8.29 -19.45
N VAL A 790 17.49 -8.99 -18.35
CA VAL A 790 18.30 -10.13 -17.89
C VAL A 790 17.62 -11.43 -18.31
N ASN A 791 18.40 -12.29 -19.00
CA ASN A 791 17.99 -13.38 -19.91
C ASN A 791 17.94 -12.90 -21.38
N ARG A 792 18.71 -13.55 -22.27
CA ARG A 792 18.73 -13.35 -23.73
C ARG A 792 18.19 -14.58 -24.50
N SER A 793 17.22 -15.29 -23.95
CA SER A 793 16.57 -16.41 -24.65
C SER A 793 15.94 -15.95 -25.97
N GLU A 794 16.05 -16.79 -27.00
CA GLU A 794 15.41 -16.55 -28.31
C GLU A 794 13.88 -16.52 -28.22
N ILE A 795 13.29 -17.12 -27.17
CA ILE A 795 11.83 -17.19 -26.96
C ILE A 795 11.27 -15.90 -26.33
N VAL A 796 12.01 -15.24 -25.43
CA VAL A 796 11.50 -14.07 -24.68
C VAL A 796 12.52 -12.95 -24.59
N GLY A 797 13.73 -13.22 -24.10
CA GLY A 797 14.70 -12.19 -23.73
C GLY A 797 15.17 -11.34 -24.91
N ARG A 798 15.59 -12.00 -26.00
CA ARG A 798 16.08 -11.33 -27.21
C ARG A 798 14.95 -10.68 -28.04
N PRO A 799 13.78 -11.32 -28.25
CA PRO A 799 12.62 -10.65 -28.87
C PRO A 799 12.15 -9.43 -28.08
N LEU A 800 12.16 -9.49 -26.73
CA LEU A 800 11.81 -8.34 -25.89
C LEU A 800 12.79 -7.17 -26.08
N ALA A 801 14.10 -7.44 -26.08
CA ALA A 801 15.11 -6.41 -26.29
C ALA A 801 14.98 -5.74 -27.67
N ALA A 802 14.72 -6.54 -28.72
CA ALA A 802 14.45 -6.03 -30.07
C ALA A 802 13.17 -5.20 -30.15
N LEU A 803 12.08 -5.63 -29.51
CA LEU A 803 10.79 -4.94 -29.52
C LEU A 803 10.88 -3.57 -28.81
N LEU A 804 11.42 -3.52 -27.60
CA LEU A 804 11.59 -2.27 -26.85
C LEU A 804 12.56 -1.30 -27.54
N ALA A 805 13.63 -1.80 -28.18
CA ALA A 805 14.56 -0.99 -28.96
C ALA A 805 13.96 -0.48 -30.28
N ASN A 806 13.07 -1.26 -30.93
CA ASN A 806 12.29 -0.80 -32.08
C ASN A 806 11.35 0.36 -31.68
N ASP A 807 10.75 0.30 -30.49
CA ASP A 807 9.85 1.32 -29.93
C ASP A 807 10.60 2.56 -29.35
N GLY A 808 11.94 2.60 -29.45
CA GLY A 808 12.79 3.77 -29.16
C GLY A 808 13.72 3.67 -27.96
N ALA A 809 13.66 2.58 -27.17
CA ALA A 809 14.54 2.42 -26.00
C ALA A 809 16.01 2.15 -26.38
N THR A 810 16.92 2.46 -25.47
CA THR A 810 18.23 1.79 -25.42
C THR A 810 18.16 0.64 -24.43
N VAL A 811 18.29 -0.59 -24.93
CA VAL A 811 18.11 -1.81 -24.13
C VAL A 811 19.44 -2.55 -23.98
N PHE A 812 19.86 -2.75 -22.74
CA PHE A 812 20.98 -3.62 -22.39
C PHE A 812 20.44 -5.02 -22.14
N SER A 813 20.77 -5.97 -23.02
CA SER A 813 20.46 -7.39 -22.84
C SER A 813 21.64 -8.10 -22.16
N LEU A 814 21.43 -8.61 -20.95
CA LEU A 814 22.41 -9.39 -20.20
C LEU A 814 22.19 -10.89 -20.44
N ASP A 815 23.25 -11.54 -20.90
CA ASP A 815 23.42 -13.01 -20.91
C ASP A 815 24.52 -13.41 -19.91
N ILE A 816 24.67 -14.71 -19.65
CA ILE A 816 25.76 -15.29 -18.84
C ILE A 816 27.15 -14.86 -19.37
N ASN A 817 27.30 -14.71 -20.69
CA ASN A 817 28.60 -14.54 -21.33
C ASN A 817 29.00 -13.08 -21.63
N ASN A 818 28.03 -12.20 -21.92
CA ASN A 818 28.29 -10.78 -22.22
C ASN A 818 27.03 -9.89 -22.09
N ILE A 819 27.19 -8.58 -22.30
CA ILE A 819 26.09 -7.62 -22.47
C ILE A 819 26.04 -7.15 -23.93
N GLN A 820 24.83 -7.06 -24.49
CA GLN A 820 24.56 -6.49 -25.80
C GLN A 820 23.64 -5.27 -25.67
N GLN A 821 23.97 -4.18 -26.37
CA GLN A 821 23.12 -3.00 -26.48
C GLN A 821 22.28 -3.08 -27.76
N PHE A 822 20.96 -3.07 -27.59
CA PHE A 822 19.97 -2.94 -28.65
C PHE A 822 19.49 -1.48 -28.67
N THR A 823 19.58 -0.81 -29.82
CA THR A 823 19.13 0.60 -29.97
C THR A 823 18.88 0.94 -31.43
N ARG A 824 17.96 1.87 -31.72
CA ARG A 824 17.84 2.49 -33.05
C ARG A 824 18.87 3.59 -33.32
N GLY A 825 19.62 4.00 -32.29
CA GLY A 825 20.52 5.16 -32.31
C GLY A 825 19.78 6.47 -32.03
N ASP A 826 20.54 7.56 -31.88
CA ASP A 826 19.98 8.89 -31.59
C ASP A 826 19.22 9.47 -32.80
N ASP A 827 19.63 9.10 -34.02
CA ASP A 827 18.92 9.44 -35.26
C ASP A 827 17.66 8.57 -35.43
N LEU A 828 16.49 9.17 -35.21
CA LEU A 828 15.15 8.58 -35.37
C LEU A 828 14.86 7.99 -36.78
N LEU A 829 15.74 8.22 -37.76
CA LEU A 829 15.63 7.80 -39.16
C LEU A 829 15.73 6.28 -39.38
N MET A 830 16.30 5.51 -38.44
CA MET A 830 16.50 4.07 -38.64
C MET A 830 15.21 3.27 -38.36
N GLN A 831 14.80 2.43 -39.33
CA GLN A 831 13.54 1.67 -39.26
C GLN A 831 13.56 0.46 -38.31
N ARG A 832 14.75 -0.08 -37.99
CA ARG A 832 14.95 -1.21 -37.07
C ARG A 832 16.12 -0.94 -36.13
N HIS A 833 16.13 -1.60 -34.98
CA HIS A 833 17.25 -1.59 -34.06
C HIS A 833 18.55 -2.14 -34.69
N LYS A 834 19.68 -1.74 -34.12
CA LYS A 834 21.00 -2.34 -34.27
C LYS A 834 21.36 -3.04 -32.96
N VAL A 835 22.26 -4.01 -33.03
CA VAL A 835 22.85 -4.71 -31.89
C VAL A 835 24.35 -4.39 -31.85
N ILE A 836 24.86 -4.10 -30.65
CA ILE A 836 26.27 -3.80 -30.38
C ILE A 836 26.70 -4.68 -29.20
N ASP A 837 27.69 -5.55 -29.37
CA ASP A 837 28.33 -6.25 -28.25
C ASP A 837 29.19 -5.26 -27.44
N LEU A 838 29.04 -5.25 -26.11
CA LEU A 838 29.83 -4.40 -25.22
C LEU A 838 30.94 -5.20 -24.54
N ASP A 839 32.16 -4.63 -24.44
CA ASP A 839 33.21 -5.22 -23.61
C ASP A 839 32.82 -5.10 -22.12
N LEU A 840 32.75 -6.24 -21.43
CA LEU A 840 32.47 -6.33 -19.99
C LEU A 840 33.48 -5.55 -19.14
N LYS A 841 34.70 -5.28 -19.63
CA LYS A 841 35.69 -4.44 -18.94
C LYS A 841 35.28 -2.98 -18.90
N GLU A 842 34.62 -2.49 -19.95
CA GLU A 842 34.16 -1.10 -20.04
C GLU A 842 32.73 -0.93 -19.54
N TYR A 843 31.88 -1.95 -19.69
CA TYR A 843 30.45 -1.92 -19.34
C TYR A 843 30.04 -3.10 -18.44
N PRO A 844 30.61 -3.26 -17.23
CA PRO A 844 30.18 -4.27 -16.27
C PRO A 844 28.78 -3.96 -15.72
N LEU A 845 28.09 -4.97 -15.17
CA LEU A 845 26.71 -4.87 -14.70
C LEU A 845 26.52 -3.76 -13.65
N GLU A 846 27.51 -3.60 -12.79
CA GLU A 846 27.58 -2.61 -11.70
C GLU A 846 27.60 -1.17 -12.24
N LYS A 847 28.05 -0.97 -13.48
CA LYS A 847 28.07 0.33 -14.17
C LYS A 847 26.81 0.54 -15.03
N VAL A 848 26.18 -0.53 -15.52
CA VAL A 848 25.01 -0.48 -16.42
C VAL A 848 23.69 -0.40 -15.64
N ALA A 849 23.47 -1.28 -14.66
CA ALA A 849 22.19 -1.38 -13.96
C ALA A 849 21.75 -0.09 -13.24
N PRO A 850 22.64 0.66 -12.54
CA PRO A 850 22.25 1.92 -11.90
C PRO A 850 21.87 3.06 -12.87
N GLN A 851 22.06 2.89 -14.18
CA GLN A 851 21.66 3.87 -15.20
C GLN A 851 20.30 3.58 -15.84
N CYS A 852 19.64 2.47 -15.51
CA CYS A 852 18.43 2.03 -16.21
C CYS A 852 17.15 2.51 -15.50
N ASP A 853 16.23 3.12 -16.26
CA ASP A 853 14.86 3.44 -15.81
C ASP A 853 14.08 2.18 -15.41
N VAL A 854 14.36 1.07 -16.11
CA VAL A 854 13.62 -0.19 -16.03
C VAL A 854 14.60 -1.36 -15.91
N ILE A 855 14.33 -2.30 -14.99
CA ILE A 855 15.04 -3.57 -14.86
C ILE A 855 14.04 -4.71 -14.99
N ILE A 856 14.24 -5.58 -15.98
CA ILE A 856 13.40 -6.74 -16.29
C ILE A 856 14.26 -8.01 -16.14
N THR A 857 13.81 -8.97 -15.34
CA THR A 857 14.50 -10.26 -15.14
C THR A 857 13.58 -11.44 -15.45
N GLY A 858 14.12 -12.49 -16.06
CA GLY A 858 13.40 -13.75 -16.22
C GLY A 858 14.31 -14.97 -16.30
N VAL A 859 15.22 -15.12 -15.34
CA VAL A 859 16.07 -16.31 -15.20
C VAL A 859 15.24 -17.44 -14.55
N PRO A 860 15.03 -18.59 -15.22
CA PRO A 860 14.19 -19.69 -14.71
C PRO A 860 14.95 -20.56 -13.71
N SER A 861 15.46 -19.97 -12.62
CA SER A 861 16.19 -20.67 -11.57
C SER A 861 15.94 -20.05 -10.21
N GLU A 862 15.58 -20.87 -9.22
CA GLU A 862 15.39 -20.41 -7.84
C GLU A 862 16.70 -19.93 -7.18
N ASN A 863 17.85 -20.43 -7.66
CA ASN A 863 19.16 -20.02 -7.18
C ASN A 863 19.57 -18.61 -7.64
N TYR A 864 18.97 -18.10 -8.73
CA TYR A 864 19.30 -16.77 -9.23
C TYR A 864 18.61 -15.67 -8.42
N LYS A 865 19.38 -14.65 -8.01
CA LYS A 865 18.88 -13.40 -7.45
C LYS A 865 19.63 -12.23 -8.08
N PHE A 866 18.90 -11.22 -8.53
CA PHE A 866 19.48 -9.96 -9.01
C PHE A 866 19.92 -9.09 -7.81
N PRO A 867 21.14 -8.54 -7.82
CA PRO A 867 21.65 -7.68 -6.73
C PRO A 867 20.74 -6.46 -6.48
N THR A 868 20.21 -6.33 -5.26
CA THR A 868 19.30 -5.23 -4.90
C THR A 868 20.06 -3.91 -4.73
N GLU A 869 21.33 -3.98 -4.34
CA GLU A 869 22.30 -2.90 -4.32
C GLU A 869 22.45 -2.19 -5.68
N LEU A 870 22.30 -2.91 -6.81
CA LEU A 870 22.45 -2.36 -8.17
C LEU A 870 21.15 -1.75 -8.75
N VAL A 871 20.00 -1.99 -8.13
CA VAL A 871 18.74 -1.34 -8.55
C VAL A 871 18.79 0.15 -8.20
N PRO A 872 18.55 1.08 -9.16
CA PRO A 872 18.48 2.50 -8.86
C PRO A 872 17.15 2.88 -8.18
N ASN A 873 17.20 3.89 -7.31
CA ASN A 873 16.03 4.34 -6.55
C ASN A 873 14.97 4.94 -7.50
N GLY A 874 13.72 4.50 -7.37
CA GLY A 874 12.61 4.93 -8.23
C GLY A 874 12.46 4.14 -9.54
N ALA A 875 13.36 3.21 -9.85
CA ALA A 875 13.30 2.42 -11.09
C ALA A 875 12.08 1.47 -11.14
N VAL A 876 11.62 1.16 -12.35
CA VAL A 876 10.57 0.16 -12.58
C VAL A 876 11.19 -1.23 -12.63
N VAL A 877 10.72 -2.15 -11.78
CA VAL A 877 11.28 -3.49 -11.68
C VAL A 877 10.23 -4.56 -12.01
N ILE A 878 10.57 -5.48 -12.92
CA ILE A 878 9.65 -6.52 -13.42
C ILE A 878 10.34 -7.90 -13.37
N ASN A 879 9.69 -8.88 -12.74
CA ASN A 879 10.10 -10.29 -12.81
C ASN A 879 9.11 -11.09 -13.67
N PHE A 880 9.61 -11.68 -14.77
CA PHE A 880 8.83 -12.57 -15.64
C PHE A 880 9.11 -14.07 -15.45
N ALA A 881 10.11 -14.45 -14.64
CA ALA A 881 10.32 -15.84 -14.29
C ALA A 881 9.23 -16.38 -13.34
N SER A 882 8.99 -17.69 -13.40
CA SER A 882 8.26 -18.44 -12.38
C SER A 882 8.97 -18.37 -11.02
N ALA A 883 10.31 -18.48 -11.03
CA ALA A 883 11.16 -18.25 -9.88
C ALA A 883 11.19 -16.75 -9.48
N LYS A 884 11.29 -16.48 -8.17
CA LYS A 884 11.56 -15.11 -7.68
C LYS A 884 13.00 -14.71 -8.00
N ASN A 885 13.20 -13.84 -8.99
CA ASN A 885 14.54 -13.30 -9.30
C ASN A 885 14.99 -12.14 -8.39
N PHE A 886 14.15 -11.61 -7.52
CA PHE A 886 14.52 -10.54 -6.57
C PHE A 886 14.28 -10.95 -5.11
N ASN A 887 15.08 -10.38 -4.21
CA ASN A 887 14.81 -10.39 -2.77
C ASN A 887 13.67 -9.42 -2.44
N GLU A 888 12.96 -9.64 -1.32
CA GLU A 888 11.84 -8.78 -0.90
C GLU A 888 12.26 -7.32 -0.64
N GLU A 889 13.55 -7.09 -0.37
CA GLU A 889 14.19 -5.78 -0.19
C GLU A 889 14.09 -4.87 -1.43
N VAL A 890 13.91 -5.43 -2.64
CA VAL A 890 13.76 -4.62 -3.88
C VAL A 890 12.61 -3.62 -3.80
N LYS A 891 11.59 -3.92 -2.99
CA LYS A 891 10.41 -3.06 -2.73
C LYS A 891 10.75 -1.76 -1.99
N GLN A 892 11.94 -1.64 -1.39
CA GLN A 892 12.41 -0.43 -0.74
C GLN A 892 13.06 0.55 -1.73
N LYS A 893 13.47 0.07 -2.91
CA LYS A 893 14.14 0.86 -3.95
C LYS A 893 13.31 1.09 -5.20
N ALA A 894 12.60 0.05 -5.66
CA ALA A 894 11.82 0.11 -6.88
C ALA A 894 10.70 1.14 -6.76
N GLY A 895 10.59 2.05 -7.72
CA GLY A 895 9.51 3.03 -7.78
C GLY A 895 8.16 2.38 -8.07
N LEU A 896 8.18 1.27 -8.81
CA LEU A 896 7.06 0.35 -9.10
C LEU A 896 7.65 -1.08 -9.23
N TYR A 897 6.99 -2.10 -8.65
CA TYR A 897 7.44 -3.50 -8.74
C TYR A 897 6.35 -4.45 -9.24
N VAL A 898 6.63 -5.25 -10.27
CA VAL A 898 5.76 -6.32 -10.79
C VAL A 898 6.42 -7.68 -10.52
N PRO A 899 5.94 -8.49 -9.56
CA PRO A 899 6.64 -9.69 -9.11
C PRO A 899 6.38 -10.93 -9.99
N LEU A 900 5.27 -10.96 -10.71
CA LEU A 900 4.79 -12.04 -11.56
C LEU A 900 3.90 -11.45 -12.66
N ILE A 901 3.99 -11.99 -13.88
CA ILE A 901 3.34 -11.40 -15.07
C ILE A 901 2.19 -12.23 -15.66
N GLY A 902 2.11 -13.53 -15.34
CA GLY A 902 1.46 -14.54 -16.19
C GLY A 902 -0.01 -14.30 -16.54
N LYS A 903 -0.77 -13.57 -15.72
CA LYS A 903 -2.16 -13.18 -16.04
C LYS A 903 -2.26 -12.23 -17.23
N VAL A 904 -1.27 -11.35 -17.43
CA VAL A 904 -1.18 -10.49 -18.62
C VAL A 904 -0.71 -11.31 -19.82
N THR A 905 0.23 -12.25 -19.63
CA THR A 905 0.66 -13.17 -20.70
C THR A 905 -0.49 -13.99 -21.27
N ILE A 906 -1.32 -14.62 -20.41
CA ILE A 906 -2.49 -15.39 -20.86
C ILE A 906 -3.51 -14.48 -21.57
N ALA A 907 -3.73 -13.26 -21.08
CA ALA A 907 -4.59 -12.29 -21.77
C ALA A 907 -4.05 -11.92 -23.16
N MET A 908 -2.74 -11.67 -23.31
CA MET A 908 -2.13 -11.37 -24.61
C MET A 908 -2.14 -12.56 -25.57
N LEU A 909 -2.00 -13.79 -25.06
CA LEU A 909 -2.15 -15.03 -25.84
C LEU A 909 -3.58 -15.18 -26.38
N LEU A 910 -4.60 -14.90 -25.57
CA LEU A 910 -6.00 -14.93 -26.02
C LEU A 910 -6.36 -13.74 -26.95
N ARG A 911 -5.66 -12.60 -26.81
CA ARG A 911 -5.72 -11.49 -27.77
C ARG A 911 -5.09 -11.86 -29.13
N ASN A 912 -3.97 -12.59 -29.11
CA ASN A 912 -3.35 -13.14 -30.32
C ASN A 912 -4.29 -14.14 -31.02
N LEU A 913 -4.98 -15.01 -30.28
CA LEU A 913 -5.99 -15.93 -30.84
C LEU A 913 -7.11 -15.18 -31.58
N LEU A 914 -7.69 -14.13 -30.99
CA LEU A 914 -8.68 -13.30 -31.65
C LEU A 914 -8.11 -12.57 -32.89
N ARG A 915 -6.84 -12.13 -32.84
CA ARG A 915 -6.15 -11.54 -34.01
C ARG A 915 -5.98 -12.55 -35.15
N LEU A 916 -5.64 -13.81 -34.86
CA LEU A 916 -5.53 -14.87 -35.85
C LEU A 916 -6.86 -15.17 -36.54
N ILE A 917 -7.95 -15.28 -35.78
CA ILE A 917 -9.31 -15.49 -36.30
C ILE A 917 -9.73 -14.34 -37.22
N ASN A 918 -9.47 -13.09 -36.82
CA ASN A 918 -9.75 -11.91 -37.65
C ASN A 918 -8.90 -11.87 -38.92
N ASN A 919 -7.59 -12.18 -38.83
CA ASN A 919 -6.72 -12.29 -39.99
C ASN A 919 -7.21 -13.39 -40.97
N LYS A 920 -7.63 -14.55 -40.46
CA LYS A 920 -8.18 -15.66 -41.26
C LYS A 920 -9.48 -15.24 -41.96
N LYS A 921 -10.37 -14.54 -41.27
CA LYS A 921 -11.60 -13.97 -41.84
C LYS A 921 -11.29 -13.03 -43.02
N ILE A 922 -10.39 -12.07 -42.84
CA ILE A 922 -9.98 -11.12 -43.91
C ILE A 922 -9.42 -11.87 -45.14
N ARG A 923 -8.63 -12.94 -44.94
CA ARG A 923 -8.15 -13.78 -46.05
C ARG A 923 -9.28 -14.48 -46.81
N VAL A 924 -10.27 -15.03 -46.10
CA VAL A 924 -11.44 -15.70 -46.72
C VAL A 924 -12.35 -14.70 -47.45
N GLU A 925 -12.53 -13.49 -46.92
CA GLU A 925 -13.30 -12.43 -47.57
C GLU A 925 -12.60 -11.92 -48.84
N LYS A 926 -11.27 -11.72 -48.81
CA LYS A 926 -10.48 -11.41 -50.03
C LYS A 926 -10.53 -12.54 -51.06
N ALA A 927 -10.44 -13.80 -50.63
CA ALA A 927 -10.46 -14.97 -51.52
C ALA A 927 -11.83 -15.21 -52.18
N SER A 928 -12.93 -14.89 -51.50
CA SER A 928 -14.28 -15.04 -52.04
C SER A 928 -14.74 -13.82 -52.87
N GLY A 929 -14.32 -12.60 -52.51
CA GLY A 929 -14.64 -11.38 -53.26
C GLY A 929 -14.02 -11.28 -54.65
N GLY A 930 -12.93 -12.00 -54.93
CA GLY A 930 -12.24 -11.97 -56.22
C GLY A 930 -12.95 -12.71 -57.38
N GLY A 931 -14.09 -13.36 -57.13
CA GLY A 931 -14.73 -14.28 -58.09
C GLY A 931 -15.74 -13.68 -59.08
N THR A 932 -16.23 -12.46 -58.87
CA THR A 932 -17.36 -11.92 -59.66
C THR A 932 -17.15 -10.45 -60.05
N GLY A 933 -16.54 -10.21 -61.22
CA GLY A 933 -16.23 -8.85 -61.68
C GLY A 933 -15.62 -8.71 -63.07
N ALA A 934 -15.93 -9.63 -64.02
CA ALA A 934 -15.31 -9.64 -65.35
C ALA A 934 -16.27 -10.06 -66.49
N ALA A 935 -17.57 -9.75 -66.37
CA ALA A 935 -18.59 -10.08 -67.38
C ALA A 935 -19.82 -9.16 -67.30
N ASP A 936 -19.66 -7.87 -67.62
CA ASP A 936 -20.66 -7.06 -68.37
C ASP A 936 -20.19 -5.62 -68.56
N ALA A 937 -19.84 -5.24 -69.79
CA ALA A 937 -19.54 -3.86 -70.21
C ALA A 937 -19.47 -3.73 -71.75
N SER A 938 -20.49 -4.20 -72.50
CA SER A 938 -20.42 -4.23 -73.98
C SER A 938 -21.74 -3.92 -74.70
N SER A 939 -22.21 -2.66 -74.61
CA SER A 939 -23.11 -2.03 -75.60
C SER A 939 -23.20 -0.51 -75.37
N GLU A 940 -23.72 0.21 -76.39
CA GLU A 940 -23.93 1.68 -76.47
C GLU A 940 -22.65 2.53 -76.68
N THR A 941 -22.15 2.61 -77.92
CA THR A 941 -22.49 3.59 -79.01
C THR A 941 -21.75 4.94 -78.92
N GLY A 942 -20.97 5.26 -79.96
CA GLY A 942 -20.26 6.55 -80.14
C GLY A 942 -21.16 7.67 -80.72
N PRO A 943 -20.59 8.77 -81.28
CA PRO A 943 -19.54 8.70 -82.32
C PRO A 943 -18.42 9.77 -82.29
N ALA A 944 -17.31 9.48 -83.01
CA ALA A 944 -16.33 10.41 -83.62
C ALA A 944 -15.53 11.38 -82.66
N VAL A 945 -14.36 11.93 -82.99
CA VAL A 945 -13.72 12.24 -84.30
C VAL A 945 -12.22 11.90 -84.32
N GLU A 946 -11.83 11.18 -85.38
CA GLU A 946 -10.58 11.17 -86.16
C GLU A 946 -9.19 11.63 -85.64
N ARG A 947 -8.19 10.74 -85.87
CA ARG A 947 -6.78 10.96 -86.36
C ARG A 947 -5.82 11.81 -85.49
N GLY A 948 -4.52 11.50 -85.40
CA GLY A 948 -3.68 10.41 -85.94
C GLY A 948 -2.53 10.12 -84.95
N ALA A 949 -1.89 8.94 -84.93
CA ALA A 949 -0.97 8.36 -85.94
C ALA A 949 0.51 8.65 -85.58
N GLU A 950 1.36 7.60 -85.69
CA GLU A 950 2.81 7.57 -85.40
C GLU A 950 3.23 7.77 -83.91
N GLY A 951 4.19 7.02 -83.36
CA GLY A 951 4.83 5.80 -83.88
C GLY A 951 6.06 5.33 -83.09
N ASN A 952 6.20 3.99 -82.97
CA ASN A 952 7.44 3.20 -82.79
C ASN A 952 8.42 3.44 -81.61
N LYS A 953 8.82 2.30 -81.01
CA LYS A 953 10.04 2.03 -80.19
C LYS A 953 10.10 2.74 -78.81
N ALA A 954 10.25 2.06 -77.67
CA ALA A 954 11.14 0.95 -77.26
C ALA A 954 12.53 1.40 -76.83
N GLU A 955 12.69 1.59 -75.52
CA GLU A 955 13.66 0.89 -74.64
C GLU A 955 13.00 0.67 -73.26
#